data_AF-A0A1Q8Q880-F1
#
_entry.id   AF-A0A1Q8Q880-F1
#
_cell.length_a   1.000
_cell.length_b   1.000
_cell.length_c   1.000
_cell.angle_alpha   90.00
_cell.angle_beta   90.00
_cell.angle_gamma   90.00
#
_symmetry.space_group_name_H-M   'P 1'
#
loop_
_entity.id
_entity.type
_entity.pdbx_description
1 polymer ?
#
loop_
_entity_poly.entity_id
_entity_poly.type
_entity_poly.pdbx_seq_one_letter_code
_entity_poly.pdbx_strand_id
1 'polypeptide(L)'
;MNILITGGYGFIGSFVAERFFKENHSIFIIDNLTAGKKENIYFRHKALIADIEDERCEQFFKAHSFDIVIHCAAQTHVQQSIDEPLRDSSTNLLGLINMLNLSKKYGVKKFVFASSASIYGDNQVLPLKEIEEGRPISLYGLNKMTGETYCRKWEEMYGLSSLIFRFSNVYGPRQHLSRESGIIATFTNRLIENKSLVIHGNGDQTRDFIYVGDVAEAIYRGVISGLSGTYNLSSNSETSINELVDELSAFHNITDIQRIENRPGDIHRSRLDNTKVKADLDWVPKYTLHEGLSKTFEYYKNRPEPLIQQNESRAPSYKIPYLSFVENVVLFLLFLCISSFLAPMVDTVDVWLVYILIAALLFGKTQTVIASFLAIGFYVYVMVSQGREWSSLFIDNSILAAFTIYLLVGFIVSYVVDRRKIELQFMKDELESAQSKYEFLTGIYEDTRQVKEQLQEQILRTEDGIGKIYHATKELDSLEPEALFNGAIHVLERTLKARQFVIYLVNPSGYMRLAAKSADDAFQPGASLKMSPDSLIGRAVSQQKIHYNTSLQADEPLFVSPIVQDGKTVAVIACYDVGFEQLTLSYRNLIDVVSRLITASLARAYDYMKEINTERYVGETNALMPYYFQRILDNKRKAFLELRIPYVKLQVLSEDYSADVLRLIGSLLRTNDYFGFDEEGHLFILLSNVHLKDSQFVIERLDQKGITAVPVEEEVPYVS
;
A
#
# COMPACT_ATOMS: atom_id res chain seq x y z
N MET A 1 4.52 -13.41 -2.58
CA MET A 1 3.59 -13.93 -1.56
C MET A 1 2.25 -13.22 -1.71
N ASN A 2 1.18 -13.94 -1.44
CA ASN A 2 -0.18 -13.40 -1.34
C ASN A 2 -0.47 -13.09 0.13
N ILE A 3 -0.63 -11.80 0.44
CA ILE A 3 -0.79 -11.30 1.81
C ILE A 3 -2.22 -10.83 2.00
N LEU A 4 -2.96 -11.49 2.88
CA LEU A 4 -4.28 -11.04 3.31
C LEU A 4 -4.14 -10.13 4.53
N ILE A 5 -4.74 -8.95 4.50
CA ILE A 5 -4.75 -7.99 5.59
C ILE A 5 -6.21 -7.72 5.95
N THR A 6 -6.65 -8.19 7.13
CA THR A 6 -7.96 -7.77 7.64
C THR A 6 -7.84 -6.39 8.26
N GLY A 7 -8.83 -5.51 8.06
CA GLY A 7 -8.75 -4.11 8.49
C GLY A 7 -7.75 -3.30 7.66
N GLY A 8 -7.49 -3.72 6.41
CA GLY A 8 -6.48 -3.13 5.53
C GLY A 8 -6.77 -1.70 5.07
N TYR A 9 -8.03 -1.25 5.13
CA TYR A 9 -8.38 0.15 4.90
C TYR A 9 -8.33 0.99 6.18
N GLY A 10 -8.07 0.36 7.33
CA GLY A 10 -7.86 1.04 8.60
C GLY A 10 -6.51 1.77 8.69
N PHE A 11 -6.30 2.45 9.81
CA PHE A 11 -5.08 3.22 10.09
C PHE A 11 -3.82 2.36 9.97
N ILE A 12 -3.61 1.39 10.87
CA ILE A 12 -2.42 0.53 10.88
C ILE A 12 -2.39 -0.38 9.64
N GLY A 13 -3.54 -1.00 9.32
CA GLY A 13 -3.65 -1.95 8.20
C GLY A 13 -3.22 -1.35 6.87
N SER A 14 -3.52 -0.07 6.61
CA SER A 14 -3.12 0.58 5.36
C SER A 14 -1.62 0.82 5.24
N PHE A 15 -0.93 1.12 6.35
CA PHE A 15 0.52 1.23 6.37
C PHE A 15 1.20 -0.12 6.18
N VAL A 16 0.65 -1.17 6.80
CA VAL A 16 1.13 -2.54 6.59
C VAL A 16 0.95 -2.94 5.13
N ALA A 17 -0.24 -2.72 4.56
CA ALA A 17 -0.52 -2.99 3.16
C ALA A 17 0.46 -2.26 2.23
N GLU A 18 0.68 -0.97 2.46
CA GLU A 18 1.63 -0.17 1.69
C GLU A 18 3.06 -0.71 1.81
N ARG A 19 3.47 -1.13 3.01
CA ARG A 19 4.80 -1.66 3.26
C ARG A 19 5.07 -2.95 2.49
N PHE A 20 4.12 -3.88 2.47
CA PHE A 20 4.22 -5.13 1.71
C PHE A 20 4.10 -4.88 0.20
N PHE A 21 3.25 -3.93 -0.22
CA PHE A 21 3.12 -3.57 -1.64
C PHE A 21 4.42 -3.01 -2.22
N LYS A 22 5.14 -2.16 -1.47
CA LYS A 22 6.47 -1.63 -1.87
C LYS A 22 7.52 -2.70 -2.15
N GLU A 23 7.30 -3.93 -1.66
CA GLU A 23 8.18 -5.09 -1.86
C GLU A 23 7.61 -6.08 -2.88
N ASN A 24 6.68 -5.62 -3.73
CA ASN A 24 6.05 -6.39 -4.79
C ASN A 24 5.25 -7.62 -4.31
N HIS A 25 4.69 -7.58 -3.10
CA HIS A 25 3.73 -8.58 -2.65
C HIS A 25 2.32 -8.30 -3.19
N SER A 26 1.56 -9.37 -3.41
CA SER A 26 0.15 -9.26 -3.82
C SER A 26 -0.72 -9.04 -2.59
N ILE A 27 -1.43 -7.91 -2.56
CA ILE A 27 -2.21 -7.47 -1.40
C ILE A 27 -3.69 -7.81 -1.57
N PHE A 28 -4.24 -8.42 -0.54
CA PHE A 28 -5.65 -8.74 -0.39
C PHE A 28 -6.18 -8.13 0.90
N ILE A 29 -7.38 -7.55 0.87
CA ILE A 29 -7.97 -6.86 2.01
C ILE A 29 -9.36 -7.42 2.33
N ILE A 30 -9.66 -7.64 3.61
CA ILE A 30 -11.03 -7.80 4.10
C ILE A 30 -11.30 -6.66 5.08
N ASP A 31 -12.31 -5.85 4.83
CA ASP A 31 -12.64 -4.70 5.67
C ASP A 31 -14.11 -4.30 5.45
N ASN A 32 -14.82 -4.00 6.54
CA ASN A 32 -16.24 -3.64 6.48
C ASN A 32 -16.47 -2.12 6.35
N LEU A 33 -15.40 -1.31 6.27
CA LEU A 33 -15.42 0.16 6.15
C LEU A 33 -16.10 0.90 7.32
N THR A 34 -16.28 0.24 8.47
CA THR A 34 -16.86 0.90 9.67
C THR A 34 -15.96 2.05 10.13
N ALA A 35 -14.65 1.81 10.19
CA ALA A 35 -13.65 2.82 10.53
C ALA A 35 -12.58 3.02 9.41
N GLY A 36 -12.44 2.03 8.53
CA GLY A 36 -11.52 2.07 7.41
C GLY A 36 -12.03 2.95 6.26
N LYS A 37 -11.11 3.55 5.50
CA LYS A 37 -11.45 4.32 4.29
C LYS A 37 -10.70 3.78 3.08
N LYS A 38 -11.42 3.55 1.97
CA LYS A 38 -10.80 3.08 0.72
C LYS A 38 -9.68 4.00 0.24
N GLU A 39 -9.81 5.31 0.47
CA GLU A 39 -8.79 6.33 0.14
C GLU A 39 -7.42 6.11 0.82
N ASN A 40 -7.36 5.31 1.89
CA ASN A 40 -6.10 5.00 2.56
C ASN A 40 -5.17 4.10 1.72
N ILE A 41 -5.68 3.47 0.65
CA ILE A 41 -4.92 2.62 -0.26
C ILE A 41 -5.00 3.19 -1.68
N TYR A 42 -3.85 3.61 -2.21
CA TYR A 42 -3.73 4.19 -3.56
C TYR A 42 -3.18 3.22 -4.62
N PHE A 43 -2.75 2.04 -4.19
CA PHE A 43 -2.09 1.05 -5.04
C PHE A 43 -3.00 -0.15 -5.35
N ARG A 44 -2.61 -0.96 -6.33
CA ARG A 44 -3.40 -2.11 -6.78
C ARG A 44 -3.49 -3.19 -5.69
N HIS A 45 -4.71 -3.61 -5.40
CA HIS A 45 -5.02 -4.67 -4.44
C HIS A 45 -6.34 -5.34 -4.82
N LYS A 46 -6.66 -6.48 -4.21
CA LYS A 46 -7.99 -7.09 -4.25
C LYS A 46 -8.64 -6.95 -2.89
N ALA A 47 -9.96 -6.76 -2.83
CA ALA A 47 -10.64 -6.59 -1.56
C ALA A 47 -11.99 -7.30 -1.53
N LEU A 48 -12.39 -7.73 -0.33
CA LEU A 48 -13.75 -8.09 0.02
C LEU A 48 -14.26 -7.04 1.02
N ILE A 49 -15.34 -6.35 0.66
CA ILE A 49 -16.03 -5.43 1.56
C ILE A 49 -17.06 -6.23 2.36
N ALA A 50 -16.63 -6.72 3.52
CA ALA A 50 -17.45 -7.54 4.40
C ALA A 50 -16.87 -7.50 5.83
N ASP A 51 -17.68 -7.93 6.79
CA ASP A 51 -17.18 -8.25 8.11
C ASP A 51 -16.32 -9.52 8.07
N ILE A 52 -15.37 -9.62 8.99
CA ILE A 52 -14.52 -10.80 9.17
C ILE A 52 -15.29 -12.00 9.69
N GLU A 53 -16.52 -11.82 10.18
CA GLU A 53 -17.43 -12.90 10.56
C GLU A 53 -18.29 -13.41 9.40
N ASP A 54 -18.29 -12.70 8.26
CA ASP A 54 -19.16 -13.00 7.12
C ASP A 54 -18.79 -14.31 6.42
N GLU A 55 -19.79 -15.11 6.04
CA GLU A 55 -19.62 -16.37 5.29
C GLU A 55 -18.90 -16.16 3.95
N ARG A 56 -19.01 -14.97 3.34
CA ARG A 56 -18.30 -14.59 2.11
C ARG A 56 -16.78 -14.62 2.29
N CYS A 57 -16.27 -14.51 3.52
CA CYS A 57 -14.85 -14.67 3.79
C CYS A 57 -14.35 -16.05 3.32
N GLU A 58 -15.12 -17.11 3.53
CA GLU A 58 -14.73 -18.44 3.07
C GLU A 58 -14.60 -18.49 1.55
N GLN A 59 -15.55 -17.90 0.83
CA GLN A 59 -15.51 -17.84 -0.63
C GLN A 59 -14.27 -17.08 -1.11
N PHE A 60 -13.89 -16.01 -0.40
CA PHE A 60 -12.69 -15.23 -0.70
C PHE A 60 -11.39 -16.02 -0.49
N PHE A 61 -11.29 -16.79 0.59
CA PHE A 61 -10.19 -17.74 0.83
C PHE A 61 -10.16 -18.89 -0.18
N LYS A 62 -11.31 -19.34 -0.67
CA LYS A 62 -11.39 -20.38 -1.71
C LYS A 62 -10.95 -19.86 -3.08
N ALA A 63 -11.32 -18.62 -3.40
CA ALA A 63 -10.95 -17.97 -4.66
C ALA A 63 -9.48 -17.52 -4.71
N HIS A 64 -8.86 -17.31 -3.55
CA HIS A 64 -7.52 -16.76 -3.45
C HIS A 64 -6.68 -17.55 -2.44
N SER A 65 -5.55 -18.11 -2.87
CA SER A 65 -4.60 -18.76 -1.96
C SER A 65 -3.74 -17.72 -1.25
N PHE A 66 -3.76 -17.69 0.08
CA PHE A 66 -2.96 -16.77 0.90
C PHE A 66 -1.77 -17.48 1.54
N ASP A 67 -0.59 -16.88 1.44
CA ASP A 67 0.59 -17.37 2.17
C ASP A 67 0.52 -16.93 3.65
N ILE A 68 0.03 -15.71 3.88
CA ILE A 68 0.09 -15.03 5.17
C ILE A 68 -1.21 -14.25 5.40
N VAL A 69 -1.71 -14.32 6.63
CA VAL A 69 -2.82 -13.47 7.10
C VAL A 69 -2.30 -12.53 8.18
N ILE A 70 -2.50 -11.23 7.99
CA ILE A 70 -2.21 -10.18 8.97
C ILE A 70 -3.54 -9.64 9.47
N HIS A 71 -3.86 -9.95 10.72
CA HIS A 71 -5.14 -9.65 11.31
C HIS A 71 -5.09 -8.31 12.06
N CYS A 72 -5.48 -7.22 11.37
CA CYS A 72 -5.61 -5.88 11.95
C CYS A 72 -7.06 -5.43 12.16
N ALA A 73 -8.05 -6.15 11.61
CA ALA A 73 -9.47 -5.87 11.86
C ALA A 73 -9.77 -6.05 13.34
N ALA A 74 -10.35 -5.01 13.94
CA ALA A 74 -10.73 -5.00 15.35
C ALA A 74 -11.72 -3.87 15.60
N GLN A 75 -12.58 -4.04 16.59
CA GLN A 75 -13.10 -2.91 17.34
C GLN A 75 -11.95 -2.44 18.24
N THR A 76 -11.54 -1.17 18.17
CA THR A 76 -10.33 -0.68 18.86
C THR A 76 -10.61 0.26 20.04
N HIS A 77 -11.87 0.59 20.32
CA HIS A 77 -12.23 1.62 21.28
C HIS A 77 -12.60 1.01 22.63
N VAL A 78 -11.77 1.31 23.63
CA VAL A 78 -11.92 0.80 25.00
C VAL A 78 -13.28 1.16 25.61
N GLN A 79 -13.74 2.41 25.46
CA GLN A 79 -15.02 2.83 26.03
C GLN A 79 -16.20 2.10 25.37
N GLN A 80 -16.22 2.01 24.04
CA GLN A 80 -17.26 1.27 23.34
C GLN A 80 -17.22 -0.24 23.67
N SER A 81 -16.06 -0.82 24.05
CA SER A 81 -16.05 -2.21 24.55
C SER A 81 -16.83 -2.38 25.86
N ILE A 82 -16.94 -1.32 26.67
CA ILE A 82 -17.73 -1.31 27.91
C ILE A 82 -19.20 -1.07 27.57
N ASP A 83 -19.49 -0.16 26.63
CA ASP A 83 -20.86 0.22 26.27
C ASP A 83 -21.57 -0.84 25.40
N GLU A 84 -20.84 -1.50 24.49
CA GLU A 84 -21.31 -2.50 23.53
C GLU A 84 -20.47 -3.82 23.58
N PRO A 85 -20.46 -4.55 24.71
CA PRO A 85 -19.54 -5.67 24.94
C PRO A 85 -19.73 -6.86 24.00
N LEU A 86 -20.97 -7.10 23.55
CA LEU A 86 -21.27 -8.16 22.59
C LEU A 86 -20.68 -7.85 21.21
N ARG A 87 -20.76 -6.60 20.78
CA ARG A 87 -20.22 -6.16 19.49
C ARG A 87 -18.69 -6.21 19.47
N ASP A 88 -18.07 -5.76 20.56
CA ASP A 88 -16.62 -5.90 20.77
C ASP A 88 -16.19 -7.37 20.68
N SER A 89 -16.86 -8.26 21.39
CA SER A 89 -16.54 -9.69 21.41
C SER A 89 -16.82 -10.38 20.06
N SER A 90 -17.88 -9.99 19.36
CA SER A 90 -18.16 -10.44 17.99
C SER A 90 -16.95 -10.17 17.09
N THR A 91 -16.53 -8.91 17.02
CA THR A 91 -15.47 -8.50 16.09
C THR A 91 -14.11 -9.05 16.53
N ASN A 92 -13.74 -8.83 17.80
CA ASN A 92 -12.38 -9.09 18.29
C ASN A 92 -12.11 -10.55 18.61
N LEU A 93 -13.15 -11.35 18.91
CA LEU A 93 -13.00 -12.75 19.26
C LEU A 93 -13.61 -13.68 18.22
N LEU A 94 -14.90 -13.55 17.88
CA LEU A 94 -15.53 -14.45 16.89
C LEU A 94 -14.93 -14.24 15.49
N GLY A 95 -14.72 -12.99 15.09
CA GLY A 95 -14.04 -12.64 13.84
C GLY A 95 -12.60 -13.18 13.77
N LEU A 96 -11.85 -13.12 14.87
CA LEU A 96 -10.52 -13.72 14.97
C LEU A 96 -10.59 -15.25 14.80
N ILE A 97 -11.51 -15.91 15.51
CA ILE A 97 -11.68 -17.37 15.43
C ILE A 97 -12.03 -17.78 14.00
N ASN A 98 -12.90 -17.03 13.31
CA ASN A 98 -13.22 -17.29 11.92
C ASN A 98 -11.98 -17.21 11.03
N MET A 99 -11.19 -16.13 11.17
CA MET A 99 -9.95 -15.96 10.40
C MET A 99 -8.92 -17.04 10.68
N LEU A 100 -8.75 -17.47 11.93
CA LEU A 100 -7.87 -18.59 12.30
C LEU A 100 -8.36 -19.91 11.71
N ASN A 101 -9.67 -20.17 11.76
CA ASN A 101 -10.28 -21.37 11.19
C ASN A 101 -10.10 -21.44 9.66
N LEU A 102 -10.38 -20.34 8.95
CA LEU A 102 -10.18 -20.25 7.51
C LEU A 102 -8.70 -20.37 7.14
N SER A 103 -7.81 -19.72 7.89
CA SER A 103 -6.36 -19.82 7.69
C SER A 103 -5.88 -21.27 7.77
N LYS A 104 -6.34 -22.00 8.79
CA LYS A 104 -6.08 -23.43 8.95
C LYS A 104 -6.68 -24.27 7.82
N LYS A 105 -7.94 -24.00 7.45
CA LYS A 105 -8.67 -24.76 6.42
C LYS A 105 -8.04 -24.65 5.03
N TYR A 106 -7.50 -23.48 4.70
CA TYR A 106 -6.96 -23.17 3.36
C TYR A 106 -5.42 -23.12 3.32
N GLY A 107 -4.73 -23.60 4.36
CA GLY A 107 -3.28 -23.84 4.33
C GLY A 107 -2.42 -22.58 4.40
N VAL A 108 -2.87 -21.55 5.10
CA VAL A 108 -2.05 -20.36 5.41
C VAL A 108 -0.85 -20.78 6.24
N LYS A 109 0.34 -20.26 5.89
CA LYS A 109 1.60 -20.65 6.54
C LYS A 109 1.86 -19.90 7.84
N LYS A 110 1.43 -18.63 7.90
CA LYS A 110 1.67 -17.75 9.03
C LYS A 110 0.48 -16.82 9.30
N PHE A 111 0.13 -16.67 10.56
CA PHE A 111 -0.90 -15.76 11.05
C PHE A 111 -0.29 -14.70 11.95
N VAL A 112 -0.40 -13.43 11.58
CA VAL A 112 0.07 -12.30 12.37
C VAL A 112 -1.10 -11.64 13.07
N PHE A 113 -1.04 -11.51 14.40
CA PHE A 113 -2.11 -10.94 15.21
C PHE A 113 -1.70 -9.59 15.81
N ALA A 114 -2.49 -8.55 15.52
CA ALA A 114 -2.37 -7.23 16.13
C ALA A 114 -3.00 -7.22 17.54
N SER A 115 -2.15 -7.38 18.55
CA SER A 115 -2.49 -7.32 19.97
C SER A 115 -2.20 -5.92 20.56
N SER A 116 -2.35 -5.74 21.87
CA SER A 116 -2.27 -4.41 22.50
C SER A 116 -1.64 -4.43 23.89
N ALA A 117 -0.99 -3.33 24.25
CA ALA A 117 -0.54 -3.03 25.60
C ALA A 117 -1.68 -3.04 26.66
N SER A 118 -2.94 -2.90 26.25
CA SER A 118 -4.10 -2.95 27.16
C SER A 118 -4.23 -4.27 27.93
N ILE A 119 -3.56 -5.33 27.48
CA ILE A 119 -3.48 -6.62 28.15
C ILE A 119 -2.80 -6.50 29.53
N TYR A 120 -1.83 -5.60 29.67
CA TYR A 120 -1.08 -5.47 30.92
C TYR A 120 -1.88 -4.77 32.04
N GLY A 121 -2.90 -3.99 31.68
CA GLY A 121 -3.65 -3.17 32.64
C GLY A 121 -2.76 -2.13 33.34
N ASP A 122 -3.06 -1.81 34.59
CA ASP A 122 -2.32 -0.84 35.42
C ASP A 122 -1.17 -1.53 36.18
N ASN A 123 -0.28 -2.17 35.44
CA ASN A 123 0.88 -2.87 35.99
C ASN A 123 2.03 -1.88 36.25
N GLN A 124 2.54 -1.88 37.49
CA GLN A 124 3.58 -0.96 37.96
C GLN A 124 5.01 -1.42 37.63
N VAL A 125 5.20 -2.63 37.09
CA VAL A 125 6.51 -3.17 36.71
C VAL A 125 6.90 -2.61 35.33
N LEU A 126 7.57 -1.45 35.33
CA LEU A 126 7.97 -0.73 34.11
C LEU A 126 9.49 -0.82 33.89
N PRO A 127 9.97 -1.03 32.65
CA PRO A 127 9.18 -1.28 31.43
C PRO A 127 8.57 -2.69 31.41
N LEU A 128 7.36 -2.81 30.85
CA LEU A 128 6.59 -4.05 30.78
C LEU A 128 7.23 -5.01 29.77
N LYS A 129 7.60 -6.22 30.23
CA LYS A 129 8.13 -7.30 29.40
C LYS A 129 7.03 -8.26 28.98
N GLU A 130 7.24 -9.04 27.92
CA GLU A 130 6.25 -10.00 27.41
C GLU A 130 5.90 -11.10 28.42
N ILE A 131 6.80 -11.37 29.38
CA ILE A 131 6.62 -12.34 30.47
C ILE A 131 5.70 -11.85 31.59
N GLU A 132 5.40 -10.55 31.65
CA GLU A 132 4.55 -9.99 32.69
C GLU A 132 3.11 -10.49 32.56
N GLU A 133 2.46 -10.75 33.69
CA GLU A 133 1.09 -11.25 33.73
C GLU A 133 0.11 -10.21 33.17
N GLY A 134 -0.76 -10.63 32.25
CA GLY A 134 -1.83 -9.80 31.72
C GLY A 134 -2.97 -9.64 32.72
N ARG A 135 -3.29 -8.40 33.09
CA ARG A 135 -4.41 -8.04 33.98
C ARG A 135 -5.26 -6.94 33.33
N PRO A 136 -5.94 -7.23 32.20
CA PRO A 136 -6.67 -6.22 31.45
C PRO A 136 -7.81 -5.63 32.29
N ILE A 137 -7.94 -4.30 32.25
CA ILE A 137 -9.00 -3.56 32.96
C ILE A 137 -10.25 -3.40 32.09
N SER A 138 -10.12 -3.55 30.77
CA SER A 138 -11.19 -3.38 29.79
C SER A 138 -11.53 -4.67 29.06
N LEU A 139 -12.76 -4.75 28.53
CA LEU A 139 -13.20 -5.86 27.69
C LEU A 139 -12.41 -5.95 26.39
N TYR A 140 -12.04 -4.82 25.79
CA TYR A 140 -11.09 -4.79 24.68
C TYR A 140 -9.76 -5.49 25.03
N GLY A 141 -9.16 -5.16 26.18
CA GLY A 141 -7.93 -5.80 26.65
C GLY A 141 -8.10 -7.30 26.93
N LEU A 142 -9.24 -7.70 27.50
CA LEU A 142 -9.59 -9.09 27.74
C LEU A 142 -9.73 -9.88 26.43
N ASN A 143 -10.40 -9.31 25.43
CA ASN A 143 -10.57 -9.94 24.13
C ASN A 143 -9.25 -10.06 23.37
N LYS A 144 -8.36 -9.06 23.44
CA LYS A 144 -7.00 -9.18 22.90
C LYS A 144 -6.18 -10.26 23.59
N MET A 145 -6.20 -10.32 24.93
CA MET A 145 -5.51 -11.37 25.70
C MET A 145 -6.03 -12.77 25.36
N THR A 146 -7.34 -12.91 25.24
CA THR A 146 -7.99 -14.17 24.84
C THR A 146 -7.62 -14.55 23.41
N GLY A 147 -7.58 -13.58 22.50
CA GLY A 147 -7.14 -13.77 21.12
C GLY A 147 -5.70 -14.27 20.99
N GLU A 148 -4.77 -13.79 21.82
CA GLU A 148 -3.41 -14.35 21.88
C GLU A 148 -3.41 -15.83 22.25
N THR A 149 -4.29 -16.21 23.18
CA THR A 149 -4.43 -17.61 23.61
C THR A 149 -4.98 -18.48 22.49
N TYR A 150 -5.97 -18.00 21.73
CA TYR A 150 -6.47 -18.69 20.53
C TYR A 150 -5.37 -18.88 19.48
N CYS A 151 -4.56 -17.85 19.20
CA CYS A 151 -3.45 -17.95 18.25
C CYS A 151 -2.44 -19.04 18.67
N ARG A 152 -2.00 -19.02 19.93
CA ARG A 152 -1.09 -20.05 20.47
C ARG A 152 -1.69 -21.46 20.40
N LYS A 153 -2.99 -21.58 20.69
CA LYS A 153 -3.71 -22.86 20.64
C LYS A 153 -3.87 -23.39 19.21
N TRP A 154 -4.03 -22.52 18.22
CA TRP A 154 -4.05 -22.91 16.81
C TRP A 154 -2.68 -23.38 16.32
N GLU A 155 -1.61 -22.76 16.80
CA GLU A 155 -0.25 -23.21 16.52
C GLU A 155 0.01 -24.59 17.13
N GLU A 156 -0.33 -24.80 18.41
CA GLU A 156 -0.17 -26.08 19.13
C GLU A 156 -0.99 -27.22 18.49
N MET A 157 -2.25 -26.97 18.15
CA MET A 157 -3.16 -28.01 17.67
C MET A 157 -3.08 -28.27 16.16
N TYR A 158 -2.79 -27.24 15.37
CA TYR A 158 -2.91 -27.31 13.91
C TYR A 158 -1.64 -26.91 13.15
N GLY A 159 -0.56 -26.52 13.86
CA GLY A 159 0.70 -26.11 13.23
C GLY A 159 0.64 -24.78 12.49
N LEU A 160 -0.40 -23.96 12.72
CA LEU A 160 -0.50 -22.62 12.13
C LEU A 160 0.43 -21.67 12.88
N SER A 161 1.62 -21.40 12.33
CA SER A 161 2.61 -20.51 12.95
C SER A 161 2.02 -19.13 13.22
N SER A 162 2.10 -18.67 14.47
CA SER A 162 1.52 -17.40 14.89
C SER A 162 2.59 -16.40 15.32
N LEU A 163 2.42 -15.14 14.92
CA LEU A 163 3.26 -14.02 15.36
C LEU A 163 2.36 -12.93 15.94
N ILE A 164 2.57 -12.61 17.21
CA ILE A 164 1.72 -11.72 17.99
C ILE A 164 2.52 -10.48 18.35
N PHE A 165 2.05 -9.30 17.92
CA PHE A 165 2.65 -8.04 18.32
C PHE A 165 1.71 -7.28 19.26
N ARG A 166 2.19 -7.00 20.48
CA ARG A 166 1.52 -6.11 21.44
C ARG A 166 1.97 -4.68 21.16
N PHE A 167 1.12 -3.90 20.51
CA PHE A 167 1.44 -2.51 20.20
C PHE A 167 1.31 -1.63 21.45
N SER A 168 2.25 -0.69 21.63
CA SER A 168 2.03 0.49 22.47
C SER A 168 1.08 1.49 21.77
N ASN A 169 1.09 2.77 22.13
CA ASN A 169 0.18 3.76 21.57
C ASN A 169 0.64 4.16 20.16
N VAL A 170 0.10 3.48 19.14
CA VAL A 170 0.40 3.77 17.74
C VAL A 170 -0.22 5.09 17.29
N TYR A 171 0.57 5.93 16.64
CA TYR A 171 0.12 7.23 16.10
C TYR A 171 0.72 7.49 14.71
N GLY A 172 0.08 8.37 13.95
CA GLY A 172 0.53 8.72 12.61
C GLY A 172 -0.55 9.26 11.67
N PRO A 173 -0.18 9.54 10.41
CA PRO A 173 -1.12 9.86 9.34
C PRO A 173 -2.21 8.79 9.18
N ARG A 174 -3.35 9.14 8.60
CA ARG A 174 -4.52 8.25 8.37
C ARG A 174 -5.23 7.74 9.63
N GLN A 175 -4.79 8.10 10.84
CA GLN A 175 -5.51 7.77 12.06
C GLN A 175 -6.92 8.40 11.99
N HIS A 176 -7.94 7.58 12.22
CA HIS A 176 -9.33 8.03 12.09
C HIS A 176 -9.63 9.14 13.11
N LEU A 177 -10.43 10.14 12.72
CA LEU A 177 -10.89 11.23 13.58
C LEU A 177 -12.38 11.02 13.91
N SER A 178 -12.66 10.69 15.15
CA SER A 178 -13.98 10.46 15.74
C SER A 178 -13.94 10.93 17.20
N ARG A 179 -15.06 10.82 17.93
CA ARG A 179 -15.09 11.07 19.37
C ARG A 179 -14.11 10.18 20.16
N GLU A 180 -13.66 9.09 19.57
CA GLU A 180 -12.93 8.00 20.24
C GLU A 180 -11.48 7.85 19.72
N SER A 181 -10.99 8.84 18.97
CA SER A 181 -9.66 8.83 18.36
C SER A 181 -8.52 8.93 19.37
N GLY A 182 -7.36 8.37 18.99
CA GLY A 182 -6.11 8.52 19.73
C GLY A 182 -5.79 9.99 20.03
N ILE A 183 -5.17 10.23 21.19
CA ILE A 183 -4.95 11.59 21.71
C ILE A 183 -4.17 12.49 20.76
N ILE A 184 -3.16 11.95 20.05
CA ILE A 184 -2.36 12.70 19.07
C ILE A 184 -3.23 13.20 17.91
N ALA A 185 -4.00 12.31 17.27
CA ALA A 185 -4.90 12.72 16.18
C ALA A 185 -5.93 13.76 16.66
N THR A 186 -6.52 13.53 17.83
CA THR A 186 -7.49 14.46 18.45
C THR A 186 -6.88 15.84 18.71
N PHE A 187 -5.68 15.89 19.30
CA PHE A 187 -5.01 17.16 19.61
C PHE A 187 -4.55 17.86 18.34
N THR A 188 -3.93 17.16 17.40
CA THR A 188 -3.53 17.72 16.10
C THR A 188 -4.72 18.32 15.37
N ASN A 189 -5.87 17.64 15.32
CA ASN A 189 -7.06 18.17 14.67
C ASN A 189 -7.58 19.45 15.36
N ARG A 190 -7.66 19.43 16.69
CA ARG A 190 -8.13 20.60 17.45
C ARG A 190 -7.18 21.78 17.31
N LEU A 191 -5.87 21.56 17.24
CA LEU A 191 -4.88 22.62 16.95
C LEU A 191 -5.09 23.24 15.58
N ILE A 192 -5.25 22.42 14.53
CA ILE A 192 -5.50 22.91 13.17
C ILE A 192 -6.83 23.69 13.09
N GLU A 193 -7.84 23.25 13.82
CA GLU A 193 -9.15 23.92 13.93
C GLU A 193 -9.16 25.11 14.90
N ASN A 194 -8.03 25.46 15.53
CA ASN A 194 -7.92 26.50 16.57
C ASN A 194 -8.90 26.31 17.74
N LYS A 195 -9.16 25.06 18.15
CA LYS A 195 -10.02 24.68 19.28
C LYS A 195 -9.19 24.30 20.51
N SER A 196 -9.74 24.56 21.70
CA SER A 196 -9.15 24.25 23.01
C SER A 196 -8.73 22.79 23.15
N LEU A 197 -7.52 22.47 23.63
CA LEU A 197 -7.13 21.08 23.90
C LEU A 197 -7.80 20.57 25.19
N VAL A 198 -8.36 19.35 25.16
CA VAL A 198 -9.04 18.78 26.33
C VAL A 198 -8.14 17.73 26.98
N ILE A 199 -7.65 18.01 28.19
CA ILE A 199 -6.84 17.10 29.00
C ILE A 199 -7.71 16.53 30.12
N HIS A 200 -7.70 15.20 30.25
CA HIS A 200 -8.30 14.53 31.39
C HIS A 200 -7.30 14.47 32.54
N GLY A 201 -7.71 14.99 33.70
CA GLY A 201 -6.85 15.10 34.89
C GLY A 201 -5.84 16.24 34.83
N ASN A 202 -4.71 16.01 35.47
CA ASN A 202 -3.55 16.92 35.51
C ASN A 202 -2.64 16.82 34.27
N GLY A 203 -2.76 15.76 33.47
CA GLY A 203 -1.92 15.54 32.29
C GLY A 203 -0.62 14.76 32.57
N ASP A 204 -0.42 14.28 33.79
CA ASP A 204 0.81 13.59 34.21
C ASP A 204 0.83 12.09 33.84
N GLN A 205 -0.27 11.58 33.29
CA GLN A 205 -0.33 10.20 32.80
C GLN A 205 0.60 10.00 31.60
N THR A 206 1.41 8.94 31.63
CA THR A 206 2.42 8.66 30.60
C THR A 206 2.00 7.56 29.65
N ARG A 207 2.35 7.71 28.38
CA ARG A 207 2.15 6.72 27.32
C ARG A 207 3.45 6.51 26.55
N ASP A 208 3.60 5.30 26.02
CA ASP A 208 4.64 4.93 25.06
C ASP A 208 4.08 5.11 23.66
N PHE A 209 4.51 6.16 22.95
CA PHE A 209 4.06 6.46 21.60
C PHE A 209 5.01 5.87 20.57
N ILE A 210 4.46 5.13 19.60
CA ILE A 210 5.22 4.56 18.48
C ILE A 210 4.62 5.00 17.14
N TYR A 211 5.48 5.41 16.21
CA TYR A 211 5.04 5.83 14.89
C TYR A 211 4.56 4.64 14.06
N VAL A 212 3.44 4.78 13.35
CA VAL A 212 2.83 3.71 12.54
C VAL A 212 3.75 3.13 11.47
N GLY A 213 4.68 3.94 10.93
CA GLY A 213 5.67 3.46 9.97
C GLY A 213 6.65 2.45 10.56
N ASP A 214 7.05 2.65 11.82
CA ASP A 214 7.91 1.72 12.55
C ASP A 214 7.17 0.40 12.84
N VAL A 215 5.88 0.49 13.16
CA VAL A 215 5.01 -0.68 13.36
C VAL A 215 4.90 -1.52 12.08
N ALA A 216 4.62 -0.87 10.94
CA ALA A 216 4.49 -1.56 9.66
C ALA A 216 5.81 -2.23 9.23
N GLU A 217 6.96 -1.58 9.45
CA GLU A 217 8.29 -2.15 9.19
C GLU A 217 8.55 -3.39 10.05
N ALA A 218 8.23 -3.34 11.35
CA ALA A 218 8.42 -4.48 12.24
C ALA A 218 7.56 -5.69 11.85
N ILE A 219 6.30 -5.46 11.49
CA ILE A 219 5.40 -6.53 11.02
C ILE A 219 5.95 -7.17 9.75
N TYR A 220 6.43 -6.36 8.81
CA TYR A 220 7.06 -6.85 7.59
C TYR A 220 8.28 -7.72 7.89
N ARG A 221 9.22 -7.23 8.72
CA ARG A 221 10.40 -8.01 9.11
C ARG A 221 10.06 -9.27 9.90
N GLY A 222 9.06 -9.20 10.79
CA GLY A 222 8.50 -10.33 11.55
C GLY A 222 8.02 -11.46 10.65
N VAL A 223 7.32 -11.07 9.59
CA VAL A 223 6.84 -12.01 8.58
C VAL A 223 8.01 -12.66 7.83
N ILE A 224 8.93 -11.85 7.29
CA ILE A 224 10.02 -12.31 6.42
C ILE A 224 11.06 -13.15 7.17
N SER A 225 11.39 -12.79 8.42
CA SER A 225 12.39 -13.49 9.26
C SER A 225 11.97 -14.89 9.70
N GLY A 226 10.70 -15.26 9.55
CA GLY A 226 10.22 -16.55 10.04
C GLY A 226 9.83 -16.55 11.53
N LEU A 227 9.92 -15.42 12.24
CA LEU A 227 9.57 -15.31 13.65
C LEU A 227 8.16 -15.79 14.02
N SER A 228 8.05 -16.35 15.23
CA SER A 228 6.79 -16.77 15.87
C SER A 228 6.79 -16.42 17.36
N GLY A 229 5.60 -16.43 17.97
CA GLY A 229 5.40 -16.08 19.38
C GLY A 229 5.03 -14.61 19.61
N THR A 230 5.16 -14.14 20.85
CA THR A 230 4.69 -12.82 21.29
C THR A 230 5.84 -11.84 21.48
N TYR A 231 5.64 -10.60 21.00
CA TYR A 231 6.59 -9.50 21.04
C TYR A 231 5.90 -8.18 21.40
N ASN A 232 6.52 -7.40 22.27
CA ASN A 232 6.16 -6.01 22.49
C ASN A 232 6.73 -5.15 21.37
N LEU A 233 5.89 -4.27 20.82
CA LEU A 233 6.28 -3.36 19.75
C LEU A 233 5.99 -1.93 20.18
N SER A 234 7.06 -1.24 20.57
CA SER A 234 7.01 0.03 21.27
C SER A 234 8.22 0.90 20.97
N SER A 235 8.19 2.17 21.36
CA SER A 235 9.38 3.04 21.34
C SER A 235 10.21 2.92 22.64
N ASN A 236 9.63 2.32 23.69
CA ASN A 236 10.22 2.21 25.03
C ASN A 236 10.44 3.59 25.69
N SER A 237 9.54 4.53 25.41
CA SER A 237 9.49 5.87 26.01
C SER A 237 8.33 6.01 27.02
N GLU A 238 8.46 6.97 27.93
CA GLU A 238 7.34 7.49 28.73
C GLU A 238 7.19 8.96 28.41
N THR A 239 6.09 9.32 27.76
CA THR A 239 5.74 10.70 27.46
C THR A 239 4.41 11.02 28.14
N SER A 240 4.42 12.03 29.02
CA SER A 240 3.22 12.57 29.66
C SER A 240 2.34 13.31 28.64
N ILE A 241 1.07 13.50 28.97
CA ILE A 241 0.19 14.31 28.12
C ILE A 241 0.64 15.77 28.10
N ASN A 242 1.19 16.27 29.21
CA ASN A 242 1.79 17.60 29.27
C ASN A 242 2.99 17.74 28.31
N GLU A 243 3.93 16.79 28.32
CA GLU A 243 5.06 16.77 27.36
C GLU A 243 4.59 16.65 25.90
N LEU A 244 3.53 15.88 25.64
CA LEU A 244 2.93 15.81 24.30
C LEU A 244 2.38 17.17 23.85
N VAL A 245 1.74 17.92 24.75
CA VAL A 245 1.24 19.27 24.46
C VAL A 245 2.40 20.22 24.16
N ASP A 246 3.48 20.14 24.93
CA ASP A 246 4.69 20.94 24.70
C ASP A 246 5.31 20.64 23.32
N GLU A 247 5.44 19.38 22.94
CA GLU A 247 5.91 18.98 21.60
C GLU A 247 5.00 19.49 20.48
N LEU A 248 3.67 19.46 20.68
CA LEU A 248 2.72 19.95 19.70
C LEU A 248 2.76 21.48 19.54
N SER A 249 3.16 22.21 20.58
CA SER A 249 3.30 23.67 20.56
C SER A 249 4.36 24.15 19.55
N ALA A 250 5.32 23.29 19.21
CA ALA A 250 6.33 23.58 18.20
C ALA A 250 5.77 23.67 16.77
N PHE A 251 4.61 23.04 16.49
CA PHE A 251 4.02 22.99 15.15
C PHE A 251 2.88 24.00 14.96
N HIS A 252 2.17 24.35 16.02
CA HIS A 252 1.06 25.31 15.98
C HIS A 252 0.86 25.98 17.34
N ASN A 253 0.46 27.25 17.33
CA ASN A 253 0.17 27.97 18.57
C ASN A 253 -1.03 27.33 19.30
N ILE A 254 -0.90 27.14 20.61
CA ILE A 254 -1.95 26.57 21.46
C ILE A 254 -2.66 27.72 22.17
N THR A 255 -3.93 27.93 21.84
CA THR A 255 -4.71 29.09 22.32
C THR A 255 -5.39 28.84 23.64
N ASP A 256 -5.83 27.61 23.91
CA ASP A 256 -6.56 27.23 25.13
C ASP A 256 -6.37 25.75 25.47
N ILE A 257 -6.34 25.45 26.77
CA ILE A 257 -6.24 24.09 27.32
C ILE A 257 -7.30 23.95 28.42
N GLN A 258 -8.29 23.10 28.17
CA GLN A 258 -9.32 22.74 29.13
C GLN A 258 -8.95 21.45 29.87
N ARG A 259 -8.88 21.52 31.21
CA ARG A 259 -8.73 20.33 32.06
C ARG A 259 -10.09 19.87 32.57
N ILE A 260 -10.38 18.58 32.45
CA ILE A 260 -11.62 17.95 32.91
C ILE A 260 -11.31 16.73 33.80
N GLU A 261 -12.33 16.14 34.44
CA GLU A 261 -12.14 15.02 35.35
C GLU A 261 -11.47 13.80 34.67
N ASN A 262 -10.77 13.02 35.50
CA ASN A 262 -10.13 11.77 35.09
C ASN A 262 -11.17 10.79 34.54
N ARG A 263 -10.78 10.05 33.50
CA ARG A 263 -11.61 8.95 32.99
C ARG A 263 -11.48 7.75 33.93
N PRO A 264 -12.60 7.13 34.35
CA PRO A 264 -12.55 5.85 35.06
C PRO A 264 -11.78 4.81 34.24
N GLY A 265 -10.80 4.13 34.85
CA GLY A 265 -10.01 3.08 34.20
C GLY A 265 -8.85 3.57 33.32
N ASP A 266 -8.49 4.86 33.36
CA ASP A 266 -7.30 5.36 32.65
C ASP A 266 -6.01 4.93 33.36
N ILE A 267 -5.07 4.35 32.62
CA ILE A 267 -3.80 3.84 33.15
C ILE A 267 -2.88 5.02 33.46
N HIS A 268 -2.24 5.04 34.64
CA HIS A 268 -1.38 6.18 35.01
C HIS A 268 -0.06 6.17 34.22
N ARG A 269 0.62 5.02 34.13
CA ARG A 269 1.90 4.88 33.41
C ARG A 269 1.89 3.64 32.52
N SER A 270 2.39 3.78 31.29
CA SER A 270 2.47 2.66 30.33
C SER A 270 3.73 2.78 29.49
N ARG A 271 4.66 1.84 29.68
CA ARG A 271 5.94 1.74 28.97
C ARG A 271 6.25 0.28 28.67
N LEU A 272 6.50 -0.05 27.40
CA LEU A 272 6.77 -1.43 26.97
C LEU A 272 8.26 -1.61 26.69
N ASP A 273 8.82 -2.73 27.16
CA ASP A 273 10.18 -3.14 26.81
C ASP A 273 10.19 -3.75 25.41
N ASN A 274 11.06 -3.23 24.53
CA ASN A 274 11.23 -3.70 23.15
C ASN A 274 12.57 -4.42 22.93
N THR A 275 13.26 -4.86 23.99
CA THR A 275 14.59 -5.48 23.87
C THR A 275 14.52 -6.78 23.07
N LYS A 276 13.49 -7.59 23.30
CA LYS A 276 13.29 -8.87 22.62
C LYS A 276 13.10 -8.71 21.12
N VAL A 277 12.20 -7.82 20.70
CA VAL A 277 11.95 -7.58 19.27
C VAL A 277 13.17 -6.98 18.58
N LYS A 278 13.93 -6.10 19.25
CA LYS A 278 15.16 -5.52 18.70
C LYS A 278 16.22 -6.58 18.40
N ALA A 279 16.44 -7.49 19.35
CA ALA A 279 17.41 -8.57 19.21
C ALA A 279 17.02 -9.56 18.10
N ASP A 280 15.75 -9.97 18.06
CA ASP A 280 15.29 -11.03 17.17
C ASP A 280 15.03 -10.55 15.73
N LEU A 281 14.76 -9.25 15.51
CA LEU A 281 14.44 -8.68 14.18
C LEU A 281 15.49 -7.78 13.57
N ASP A 282 16.57 -7.46 14.30
CA ASP A 282 17.48 -6.38 13.93
C ASP A 282 16.70 -5.09 13.57
N TRP A 283 15.66 -4.82 14.37
CA TRP A 283 14.72 -3.72 14.14
C TRP A 283 14.81 -2.74 15.30
N VAL A 284 14.80 -1.44 15.02
CA VAL A 284 14.70 -0.39 16.04
C VAL A 284 13.68 0.66 15.58
N PRO A 285 12.98 1.34 16.50
CA PRO A 285 12.13 2.47 16.14
C PRO A 285 12.99 3.53 15.46
N LYS A 286 12.65 3.92 14.23
CA LYS A 286 13.42 4.87 13.44
C LYS A 286 12.98 6.31 13.68
N TYR A 287 11.71 6.53 14.03
CA TYR A 287 11.15 7.86 14.18
C TYR A 287 11.15 8.28 15.65
N THR A 288 11.69 9.47 15.90
CA THR A 288 11.48 10.17 17.16
C THR A 288 10.03 10.65 17.29
N LEU A 289 9.59 10.95 18.52
CA LEU A 289 8.24 11.50 18.74
C LEU A 289 8.01 12.75 17.87
N HIS A 290 8.96 13.69 17.91
CA HIS A 290 8.94 14.94 17.17
C HIS A 290 8.79 14.73 15.65
N GLU A 291 9.62 13.87 15.04
CA GLU A 291 9.54 13.59 13.59
C GLU A 291 8.21 12.95 13.20
N GLY A 292 7.72 12.00 14.01
CA GLY A 292 6.42 11.38 13.77
C GLY A 292 5.27 12.39 13.91
N LEU A 293 5.35 13.30 14.89
CA LEU A 293 4.35 14.36 15.09
C LEU A 293 4.36 15.34 13.92
N SER A 294 5.52 15.77 13.45
CA SER A 294 5.67 16.62 12.27
C SER A 294 4.95 16.03 11.05
N LYS A 295 5.21 14.75 10.74
CA LYS A 295 4.54 14.05 9.63
C LYS A 295 3.03 13.93 9.83
N THR A 296 2.60 13.70 11.06
CA THR A 296 1.18 13.57 11.41
C THR A 296 0.48 14.92 11.22
N PHE A 297 1.08 16.01 11.72
CA PHE A 297 0.58 17.37 11.60
C PHE A 297 0.45 17.80 10.13
N GLU A 298 1.51 17.63 9.34
CA GLU A 298 1.50 17.94 7.91
C GLU A 298 0.42 17.16 7.14
N TYR A 299 0.18 15.90 7.51
CA TYR A 299 -0.89 15.11 6.90
C TYR A 299 -2.28 15.69 7.17
N TYR A 300 -2.59 16.09 8.41
CA TYR A 300 -3.90 16.66 8.73
C TYR A 300 -4.07 18.09 8.20
N LYS A 301 -2.99 18.88 8.13
CA LYS A 301 -3.00 20.24 7.59
C LYS A 301 -3.33 20.27 6.10
N ASN A 302 -2.82 19.30 5.33
CA ASN A 302 -2.98 19.25 3.87
C ASN A 302 -4.26 18.51 3.41
N ARG A 303 -5.19 18.20 4.33
CA ARG A 303 -6.41 17.45 4.00
C ARG A 303 -7.56 18.39 3.56
N PRO A 304 -8.23 18.14 2.42
CA PRO A 304 -9.19 19.07 1.82
C PRO A 304 -10.62 19.06 2.40
N GLU A 305 -10.93 18.33 3.49
CA GLU A 305 -12.30 18.23 4.01
C GLU A 305 -12.44 18.52 5.52
N PRO A 306 -13.54 19.18 5.95
CA PRO A 306 -13.83 19.42 7.37
C PRO A 306 -14.23 18.13 8.10
N LEU A 307 -13.70 17.95 9.32
CA LEU A 307 -13.48 16.65 9.97
C LEU A 307 -14.60 16.15 10.90
N ILE A 308 -15.82 16.66 10.76
CA ILE A 308 -16.98 16.11 11.48
C ILE A 308 -18.18 16.04 10.54
N GLN A 309 -18.29 14.96 9.75
CA GLN A 309 -19.61 14.50 9.36
C GLN A 309 -20.28 13.98 10.64
N GLN A 310 -21.09 14.83 11.27
CA GLN A 310 -22.12 14.38 12.20
C GLN A 310 -23.11 13.55 11.40
N ASN A 311 -22.78 12.28 11.14
CA ASN A 311 -23.83 11.29 11.07
C ASN A 311 -24.35 11.22 12.51
N GLU A 312 -25.39 12.01 12.78
CA GLU A 312 -26.34 11.69 13.82
C GLU A 312 -26.75 10.25 13.57
N SER A 313 -26.05 9.31 14.20
CA SER A 313 -26.60 8.01 14.48
C SER A 313 -27.90 8.31 15.20
N ARG A 314 -29.01 8.25 14.45
CA ARG A 314 -30.36 8.29 15.01
C ARG A 314 -30.28 7.42 16.26
N ALA A 315 -30.47 8.05 17.41
CA ALA A 315 -30.53 7.34 18.67
C ALA A 315 -31.38 6.09 18.44
N PRO A 316 -30.96 4.90 18.92
CA PRO A 316 -31.79 3.72 18.78
C PRO A 316 -33.18 4.13 19.22
N SER A 317 -34.15 4.02 18.31
CA SER A 317 -35.54 4.28 18.64
C SER A 317 -35.88 3.24 19.68
N TYR A 318 -35.71 3.61 20.95
CA TYR A 318 -36.28 2.90 22.07
C TYR A 318 -37.78 2.95 21.80
N LYS A 319 -38.29 1.95 21.10
CA LYS A 319 -39.72 1.66 21.10
C LYS A 319 -40.02 1.37 22.56
N ILE A 320 -40.53 2.37 23.26
CA ILE A 320 -40.98 2.26 24.63
C ILE A 320 -41.99 1.11 24.62
N PRO A 321 -41.75 -0.02 25.32
CA PRO A 321 -42.56 -1.23 25.17
C PRO A 321 -44.03 -1.03 25.61
N TYR A 322 -44.32 0.09 26.28
CA TYR A 322 -45.65 0.47 26.76
C TYR A 322 -46.38 1.49 25.86
N LEU A 323 -45.78 1.98 24.77
CA LEU A 323 -46.41 3.04 23.96
C LEU A 323 -47.77 2.61 23.41
N SER A 324 -47.88 1.38 22.89
CA SER A 324 -49.15 0.84 22.39
C SER A 324 -50.19 0.60 23.50
N PHE A 325 -49.77 0.44 24.75
CA PHE A 325 -50.70 0.37 25.89
C PHE A 325 -51.28 1.76 26.19
N VAL A 326 -50.44 2.79 26.19
CA VAL A 326 -50.87 4.19 26.37
C VAL A 326 -51.81 4.61 25.24
N GLU A 327 -51.47 4.30 23.99
CA GLU A 327 -52.31 4.58 22.81
C GLU A 327 -53.67 3.89 22.89
N ASN A 328 -53.72 2.64 23.38
CA ASN A 328 -54.96 1.90 23.56
C ASN A 328 -55.85 2.50 24.66
N VAL A 329 -55.25 2.96 25.77
CA VAL A 329 -55.96 3.68 26.84
C VAL A 329 -56.48 5.03 26.35
N VAL A 330 -55.71 5.77 25.55
CA VAL A 330 -56.16 7.02 24.92
C VAL A 330 -57.34 6.77 23.98
N LEU A 331 -57.26 5.71 23.15
CA LEU A 331 -58.34 5.31 22.27
C LEU A 331 -59.60 4.93 23.06
N PHE A 332 -59.46 4.22 24.19
CA PHE A 332 -60.56 3.91 25.09
C PHE A 332 -61.23 5.17 25.66
N LEU A 333 -60.44 6.15 26.14
CA LEU A 333 -60.96 7.42 26.66
C LEU A 333 -61.70 8.23 25.58
N LEU A 334 -61.19 8.20 24.35
CA LEU A 334 -61.85 8.83 23.21
C LEU A 334 -63.22 8.17 22.94
N PHE A 335 -63.28 6.85 22.92
CA PHE A 335 -64.53 6.11 22.74
C PHE A 335 -65.50 6.26 23.92
N LEU A 336 -65.00 6.45 25.14
CA LEU A 336 -65.79 6.79 26.32
C LEU A 336 -66.45 8.18 26.18
N CYS A 337 -65.72 9.16 25.66
CA CYS A 337 -66.24 10.49 25.36
C CYS A 337 -67.30 10.44 24.24
N ILE A 338 -67.01 9.72 23.14
CA ILE A 338 -67.97 9.47 22.05
C ILE A 338 -69.23 8.80 22.57
N SER A 339 -69.10 7.74 23.38
CA SER A 339 -70.25 7.04 23.97
C SER A 339 -71.09 7.98 24.84
N SER A 340 -70.49 8.94 25.54
CA SER A 340 -71.22 9.88 26.39
C SER A 340 -71.99 10.93 25.58
N PHE A 341 -71.53 11.24 24.35
CA PHE A 341 -72.15 12.23 23.46
C PHE A 341 -73.14 11.61 22.46
N LEU A 342 -72.87 10.39 21.95
CA LEU A 342 -73.68 9.69 20.96
C LEU A 342 -74.76 8.76 21.55
N ALA A 343 -74.62 8.29 22.79
CA ALA A 343 -75.60 7.39 23.42
C ALA A 343 -77.06 7.90 23.36
N PRO A 344 -77.37 9.21 23.43
CA PRO A 344 -78.75 9.70 23.30
C PRO A 344 -79.27 9.72 21.85
N MET A 345 -78.42 9.54 20.83
CA MET A 345 -78.78 9.77 19.42
C MET A 345 -78.87 8.50 18.56
N VAL A 346 -78.23 7.39 18.96
CA VAL A 346 -78.15 6.17 18.15
C VAL A 346 -78.25 4.91 19.02
N ASP A 347 -79.46 4.37 19.18
CA ASP A 347 -79.73 3.13 19.96
C ASP A 347 -79.29 1.83 19.24
N THR A 348 -78.87 1.91 17.98
CA THR A 348 -78.66 0.73 17.11
C THR A 348 -77.20 0.34 16.91
N VAL A 349 -76.23 1.17 17.33
CA VAL A 349 -74.80 0.93 17.06
C VAL A 349 -74.02 0.66 18.34
N ASP A 350 -73.37 -0.49 18.37
CA ASP A 350 -72.46 -0.87 19.45
C ASP A 350 -71.09 -0.20 19.29
N VAL A 351 -70.93 0.95 19.94
CA VAL A 351 -69.71 1.77 19.92
C VAL A 351 -68.51 1.01 20.50
N TRP A 352 -68.73 0.09 21.43
CA TRP A 352 -67.65 -0.68 22.08
C TRP A 352 -67.14 -1.82 21.19
N LEU A 353 -68.01 -2.43 20.40
CA LEU A 353 -67.60 -3.37 19.36
C LEU A 353 -66.72 -2.68 18.30
N VAL A 354 -67.05 -1.44 17.92
CA VAL A 354 -66.25 -0.63 16.98
C VAL A 354 -64.87 -0.31 17.56
N TYR A 355 -64.78 0.04 18.84
CA TYR A 355 -63.51 0.24 19.54
C TYR A 355 -62.63 -1.01 19.49
N ILE A 356 -63.19 -2.20 19.80
CA ILE A 356 -62.46 -3.46 19.78
C ILE A 356 -61.93 -3.78 18.36
N LEU A 357 -62.74 -3.53 17.33
CA LEU A 357 -62.34 -3.71 15.93
C LEU A 357 -61.18 -2.79 15.52
N ILE A 358 -61.24 -1.52 15.90
CA ILE A 358 -60.16 -0.56 15.61
C ILE A 358 -58.89 -0.94 16.36
N ALA A 359 -59.01 -1.32 17.64
CA ALA A 359 -57.88 -1.81 18.42
C ALA A 359 -57.25 -3.08 17.81
N ALA A 360 -58.07 -3.98 17.25
CA ALA A 360 -57.60 -5.18 16.54
C ALA A 360 -56.82 -4.87 15.27
N LEU A 361 -57.29 -3.90 14.48
CA LEU A 361 -56.64 -3.48 13.24
C LEU A 361 -55.31 -2.76 13.49
N LEU A 362 -55.27 -1.88 14.49
CA LEU A 362 -54.10 -1.04 14.77
C LEU A 362 -53.03 -1.79 15.56
N PHE A 363 -53.40 -2.38 16.69
CA PHE A 363 -52.45 -2.76 17.74
C PHE A 363 -52.17 -4.27 17.83
N GLY A 364 -52.92 -5.11 17.12
CA GLY A 364 -52.74 -6.58 17.12
C GLY A 364 -53.24 -7.26 18.40
N LYS A 365 -53.07 -8.59 18.49
CA LYS A 365 -53.79 -9.47 19.44
C LYS A 365 -53.64 -9.11 20.91
N THR A 366 -52.44 -8.78 21.38
CA THR A 366 -52.19 -8.50 22.81
C THR A 366 -52.97 -7.29 23.32
N GLN A 367 -53.09 -6.24 22.49
CA GLN A 367 -53.82 -5.02 22.86
C GLN A 367 -55.33 -5.15 22.62
N THR A 368 -55.77 -5.97 21.67
CA THR A 368 -57.20 -6.25 21.47
C THR A 368 -57.83 -6.98 22.66
N VAL A 369 -57.09 -7.89 23.28
CA VAL A 369 -57.55 -8.59 24.49
C VAL A 369 -57.77 -7.58 25.62
N ILE A 370 -56.83 -6.64 25.81
CA ILE A 370 -56.94 -5.56 26.80
C ILE A 370 -58.13 -4.66 26.48
N ALA A 371 -58.30 -4.26 25.22
CA ALA A 371 -59.43 -3.45 24.76
C ALA A 371 -60.78 -4.14 25.03
N SER A 372 -60.86 -5.47 24.80
CA SER A 372 -62.06 -6.27 25.05
C SER A 372 -62.39 -6.29 26.55
N PHE A 373 -61.39 -6.44 27.43
CA PHE A 373 -61.58 -6.38 28.88
C PHE A 373 -61.99 -4.98 29.36
N LEU A 374 -61.42 -3.91 28.80
CA LEU A 374 -61.80 -2.53 29.13
C LEU A 374 -63.26 -2.24 28.73
N ALA A 375 -63.68 -2.68 27.54
CA ALA A 375 -65.06 -2.54 27.07
C ALA A 375 -66.05 -3.31 27.95
N ILE A 376 -65.72 -4.57 28.31
CA ILE A 376 -66.54 -5.38 29.23
C ILE A 376 -66.62 -4.73 30.61
N GLY A 377 -65.49 -4.25 31.14
CA GLY A 377 -65.43 -3.58 32.44
C GLY A 377 -66.29 -2.32 32.49
N PHE A 378 -66.26 -1.51 31.43
CA PHE A 378 -67.12 -0.34 31.30
C PHE A 378 -68.61 -0.72 31.22
N TYR A 379 -68.94 -1.74 30.43
CA TYR A 379 -70.32 -2.23 30.31
C TYR A 379 -70.88 -2.70 31.67
N VAL A 380 -70.08 -3.43 32.45
CA VAL A 380 -70.42 -3.83 33.82
C VAL A 380 -70.64 -2.60 34.71
N TYR A 381 -69.76 -1.61 34.64
CA TYR A 381 -69.87 -0.37 35.42
C TYR A 381 -71.19 0.39 35.15
N VAL A 382 -71.58 0.51 33.87
CA VAL A 382 -72.84 1.17 33.49
C VAL A 382 -74.06 0.42 34.02
N MET A 383 -74.05 -0.92 33.99
CA MET A 383 -75.18 -1.72 34.48
C MET A 383 -75.31 -1.68 36.01
N VAL A 384 -74.20 -1.71 36.72
CA VAL A 384 -74.18 -1.59 38.19
C VAL A 384 -74.61 -0.19 38.63
N SER A 385 -74.19 0.86 37.91
CA SER A 385 -74.59 2.25 38.24
C SER A 385 -76.07 2.53 37.98
N GLN A 386 -76.73 1.74 37.14
CA GLN A 386 -78.19 1.74 36.94
C GLN A 386 -78.96 0.92 37.99
N GLY A 387 -78.26 0.34 38.98
CA GLY A 387 -78.88 -0.37 40.11
C GLY A 387 -79.01 -1.88 39.94
N ARG A 388 -78.38 -2.51 38.92
CA ARG A 388 -78.30 -3.98 38.85
C ARG A 388 -77.27 -4.52 39.85
N GLU A 389 -77.62 -5.62 40.51
CA GLU A 389 -76.67 -6.39 41.32
C GLU A 389 -75.64 -7.09 40.41
N TRP A 390 -74.37 -7.07 40.78
CA TRP A 390 -73.29 -7.65 39.97
C TRP A 390 -73.48 -9.17 39.74
N SER A 391 -74.02 -9.90 40.72
CA SER A 391 -74.35 -11.33 40.59
C SER A 391 -75.32 -11.62 39.43
N SER A 392 -76.25 -10.69 39.14
CA SER A 392 -77.25 -10.84 38.08
C SER A 392 -76.65 -10.72 36.67
N LEU A 393 -75.51 -10.05 36.52
CA LEU A 393 -74.86 -9.82 35.22
C LEU A 393 -74.31 -11.11 34.59
N PHE A 394 -74.00 -12.11 35.42
CA PHE A 394 -73.52 -13.42 34.96
C PHE A 394 -74.65 -14.41 34.69
N ILE A 395 -75.89 -14.08 35.05
CA ILE A 395 -77.08 -14.90 34.84
C ILE A 395 -77.87 -14.42 33.61
N ASP A 396 -77.74 -13.14 33.26
CA ASP A 396 -78.37 -12.56 32.08
C ASP A 396 -77.70 -13.04 30.78
N ASN A 397 -78.40 -13.91 30.05
CA ASN A 397 -77.94 -14.47 28.78
C ASN A 397 -77.63 -13.38 27.73
N SER A 398 -78.31 -12.22 27.78
CA SER A 398 -78.08 -11.14 26.81
C SER A 398 -76.72 -10.45 27.03
N ILE A 399 -76.34 -10.24 28.29
CA ILE A 399 -75.06 -9.63 28.67
C ILE A 399 -73.91 -10.60 28.41
N LEU A 400 -74.11 -11.88 28.75
CA LEU A 400 -73.11 -12.92 28.49
C LEU A 400 -72.87 -13.10 26.98
N ALA A 401 -73.92 -12.99 26.16
CA ALA A 401 -73.81 -12.99 24.71
C ALA A 401 -72.97 -11.80 24.20
N ALA A 402 -73.19 -10.58 24.72
CA ALA A 402 -72.40 -9.40 24.34
C ALA A 402 -70.90 -9.55 24.69
N PHE A 403 -70.57 -10.05 25.89
CA PHE A 403 -69.17 -10.30 26.28
C PHE A 403 -68.51 -11.35 25.40
N THR A 404 -69.25 -12.41 25.07
CA THR A 404 -68.78 -13.46 24.18
C THR A 404 -68.52 -12.92 22.78
N ILE A 405 -69.41 -12.08 22.25
CA ILE A 405 -69.24 -11.41 20.95
C ILE A 405 -67.99 -10.53 20.96
N TYR A 406 -67.76 -9.72 22.00
CA TYR A 406 -66.59 -8.85 22.10
C TYR A 406 -65.27 -9.62 22.06
N LEU A 407 -65.16 -10.69 22.85
CA LEU A 407 -63.95 -11.51 22.89
C LEU A 407 -63.74 -12.28 21.58
N LEU A 408 -64.82 -12.84 21.01
CA LEU A 408 -64.75 -13.66 19.80
C LEU A 408 -64.41 -12.81 18.58
N VAL A 409 -65.07 -11.66 18.39
CA VAL A 409 -64.78 -10.72 17.31
C VAL A 409 -63.38 -10.16 17.44
N GLY A 410 -62.97 -9.74 18.64
CA GLY A 410 -61.61 -9.26 18.89
C GLY A 410 -60.55 -10.33 18.58
N PHE A 411 -60.78 -11.58 18.97
CA PHE A 411 -59.85 -12.69 18.71
C PHE A 411 -59.73 -13.03 17.22
N ILE A 412 -60.86 -13.17 16.51
CA ILE A 412 -60.86 -13.53 15.09
C ILE A 412 -60.17 -12.44 14.25
N VAL A 413 -60.55 -11.18 14.46
CA VAL A 413 -60.01 -10.07 13.66
C VAL A 413 -58.53 -9.87 13.94
N SER A 414 -58.11 -9.91 15.21
CA SER A 414 -56.69 -9.78 15.55
C SER A 414 -55.84 -10.93 15.00
N TYR A 415 -56.34 -12.17 15.02
CA TYR A 415 -55.65 -13.32 14.43
C TYR A 415 -55.42 -13.13 12.92
N VAL A 416 -56.43 -12.65 12.18
CA VAL A 416 -56.31 -12.40 10.73
C VAL A 416 -55.31 -11.27 10.45
N VAL A 417 -55.35 -10.19 11.21
CA VAL A 417 -54.44 -9.05 11.06
C VAL A 417 -52.99 -9.46 11.34
N ASP A 418 -52.76 -10.18 12.44
CA ASP A 418 -51.41 -10.62 12.81
C ASP A 418 -50.87 -11.65 11.81
N ARG A 419 -51.70 -12.58 11.32
CA ARG A 419 -51.31 -13.51 10.26
C ARG A 419 -50.88 -12.77 8.99
N ARG A 420 -51.64 -11.76 8.55
CA ARG A 420 -51.26 -10.94 7.39
C ARG A 420 -49.97 -10.15 7.64
N LYS A 421 -49.76 -9.63 8.84
CA LYS A 421 -48.51 -8.94 9.20
C LYS A 421 -47.31 -9.89 9.09
N ILE A 422 -47.44 -11.13 9.56
CA ILE A 422 -46.39 -12.15 9.46
C ILE A 422 -46.11 -12.51 7.99
N GLU A 423 -47.15 -12.77 7.19
CA GLU A 423 -47.00 -13.07 5.76
C GLU A 423 -46.35 -11.90 5.00
N LEU A 424 -46.72 -10.66 5.33
CA LEU A 424 -46.13 -9.46 4.74
C LEU A 424 -44.67 -9.25 5.15
N GLN A 425 -44.32 -9.60 6.39
CA GLN A 425 -42.93 -9.55 6.85
C GLN A 425 -42.08 -10.58 6.12
N PHE A 426 -42.55 -11.83 6.02
CA PHE A 426 -41.88 -12.88 5.28
C PHE A 426 -41.65 -12.50 3.80
N MET A 427 -42.66 -11.94 3.13
CA MET A 427 -42.54 -11.45 1.75
C MET A 427 -41.52 -10.32 1.61
N LYS A 428 -41.41 -9.43 2.61
CA LYS A 428 -40.39 -8.37 2.62
C LYS A 428 -38.99 -8.95 2.79
N ASP A 429 -38.83 -9.88 3.71
CA ASP A 429 -37.54 -10.54 3.96
C ASP A 429 -37.09 -11.33 2.70
N GLU A 430 -38.02 -11.98 2.01
CA GLU A 430 -37.76 -12.69 0.75
C GLU A 430 -37.38 -11.72 -0.40
N LEU A 431 -38.07 -10.58 -0.50
CA LEU A 431 -37.75 -9.52 -1.47
C LEU A 431 -36.36 -8.92 -1.21
N GLU A 432 -36.02 -8.63 0.05
CA GLU A 432 -34.72 -8.11 0.45
C GLU A 432 -33.61 -9.13 0.15
N SER A 433 -33.85 -10.41 0.42
CA SER A 433 -32.93 -11.50 0.05
C SER A 433 -32.73 -11.59 -1.48
N ALA A 434 -33.81 -11.48 -2.25
CA ALA A 434 -33.74 -11.51 -3.71
C ALA A 434 -33.00 -10.30 -4.29
N GLN A 435 -33.22 -9.10 -3.75
CA GLN A 435 -32.49 -7.88 -4.12
C GLN A 435 -31.01 -8.01 -3.81
N SER A 436 -30.65 -8.49 -2.61
CA SER A 436 -29.26 -8.73 -2.24
C SER A 436 -28.57 -9.75 -3.18
N LYS A 437 -29.26 -10.83 -3.56
CA LYS A 437 -28.75 -11.80 -4.56
C LYS A 437 -28.54 -11.15 -5.93
N TYR A 438 -29.47 -10.29 -6.37
CA TYR A 438 -29.36 -9.59 -7.64
C TYR A 438 -28.17 -8.62 -7.66
N GLU A 439 -28.02 -7.82 -6.61
CA GLU A 439 -26.88 -6.90 -6.45
C GLU A 439 -25.55 -7.65 -6.42
N PHE A 440 -25.49 -8.78 -5.71
CA PHE A 440 -24.31 -9.64 -5.69
C PHE A 440 -23.96 -10.20 -7.07
N LEU A 441 -24.94 -10.74 -7.80
CA LEU A 441 -24.72 -11.26 -9.17
C LEU A 441 -24.27 -10.17 -10.13
N THR A 442 -24.84 -8.97 -10.00
CA THR A 442 -24.46 -7.81 -10.79
C THR A 442 -23.03 -7.37 -10.47
N GLY A 443 -22.66 -7.34 -9.19
CA GLY A 443 -21.28 -7.08 -8.76
C GLY A 443 -20.28 -8.09 -9.30
N ILE A 444 -20.59 -9.39 -9.23
CA ILE A 444 -19.74 -10.45 -9.85
C ILE A 444 -19.61 -10.23 -11.35
N TYR A 445 -20.70 -9.90 -12.04
CA TYR A 445 -20.68 -9.66 -13.48
C TYR A 445 -19.77 -8.47 -13.83
N GLU A 446 -19.90 -7.36 -13.10
CA GLU A 446 -19.07 -6.17 -13.28
C GLU A 446 -17.60 -6.45 -12.96
N ASP A 447 -17.30 -7.13 -11.85
CA ASP A 447 -15.94 -7.54 -11.48
C ASP A 447 -15.34 -8.48 -12.53
N THR A 448 -16.11 -9.46 -13.02
CA THR A 448 -15.65 -10.40 -14.04
C THR A 448 -15.38 -9.67 -15.36
N ARG A 449 -16.26 -8.74 -15.73
CA ARG A 449 -16.08 -7.89 -16.90
C ARG A 449 -14.83 -7.03 -16.75
N GLN A 450 -14.61 -6.42 -15.59
CA GLN A 450 -13.44 -5.59 -15.31
C GLN A 450 -12.15 -6.42 -15.32
N VAL A 451 -12.15 -7.63 -14.75
CA VAL A 451 -11.02 -8.56 -14.82
C VAL A 451 -10.75 -8.97 -16.27
N LYS A 452 -11.79 -9.22 -17.07
CA LYS A 452 -11.64 -9.55 -18.49
C LYS A 452 -11.05 -8.36 -19.27
N GLU A 453 -11.54 -7.15 -19.04
CA GLU A 453 -10.99 -5.91 -19.61
C GLU A 453 -9.54 -5.69 -19.14
N GLN A 454 -9.22 -5.95 -17.87
CA GLN A 454 -7.84 -5.90 -17.34
C GLN A 454 -6.92 -6.98 -17.93
N LEU A 455 -7.39 -8.21 -18.13
CA LEU A 455 -6.61 -9.27 -18.77
C LEU A 455 -6.35 -8.94 -20.24
N GLN A 456 -7.37 -8.39 -20.91
CA GLN A 456 -7.24 -7.89 -22.27
C GLN A 456 -6.23 -6.73 -22.33
N GLU A 457 -6.26 -5.79 -21.38
CA GLU A 457 -5.26 -4.74 -21.26
C GLU A 457 -3.87 -5.27 -20.88
N GLN A 458 -3.74 -6.29 -20.01
CA GLN A 458 -2.46 -6.88 -19.64
C GLN A 458 -1.79 -7.62 -20.80
N ILE A 459 -2.59 -8.27 -21.65
CA ILE A 459 -2.12 -8.89 -22.91
C ILE A 459 -1.69 -7.80 -23.90
N LEU A 460 -2.40 -6.67 -23.95
CA LEU A 460 -2.12 -5.58 -24.89
C LEU A 460 -1.02 -4.60 -24.39
N ARG A 461 -0.78 -4.50 -23.08
CA ARG A 461 0.15 -3.55 -22.41
C ARG A 461 1.25 -4.23 -21.59
N THR A 462 1.87 -5.31 -22.07
CA THR A 462 3.14 -5.74 -21.47
C THR A 462 4.27 -4.80 -21.92
N GLU A 463 4.31 -3.58 -21.38
CA GLU A 463 5.40 -2.61 -21.61
C GLU A 463 6.75 -3.05 -21.01
N ASP A 464 6.80 -4.12 -20.18
CA ASP A 464 8.00 -4.42 -19.37
C ASP A 464 8.61 -5.83 -19.48
N GLY A 465 8.07 -6.73 -20.30
CA GLY A 465 8.60 -8.11 -20.38
C GLY A 465 9.33 -8.40 -21.68
N ILE A 466 8.56 -8.84 -22.67
CA ILE A 466 9.10 -9.37 -23.92
C ILE A 466 9.47 -8.23 -24.88
N GLY A 467 8.67 -7.17 -24.96
CA GLY A 467 8.96 -6.04 -25.85
C GLY A 467 10.26 -5.32 -25.49
N LYS A 468 10.49 -5.03 -24.20
CA LYS A 468 11.74 -4.42 -23.74
C LYS A 468 12.94 -5.34 -23.87
N ILE A 469 12.82 -6.63 -23.54
CA ILE A 469 13.91 -7.59 -23.76
C ILE A 469 14.23 -7.72 -25.25
N TYR A 470 13.20 -7.80 -26.11
CA TYR A 470 13.38 -7.83 -27.57
C TYR A 470 14.03 -6.54 -28.09
N HIS A 471 13.57 -5.36 -27.66
CA HIS A 471 14.19 -4.10 -28.05
C HIS A 471 15.63 -3.97 -27.54
N ALA A 472 15.89 -4.33 -26.28
CA ALA A 472 17.23 -4.29 -25.70
C ALA A 472 18.18 -5.29 -26.38
N THR A 473 17.72 -6.52 -26.64
CA THR A 473 18.51 -7.51 -27.38
C THR A 473 18.73 -7.09 -28.82
N LYS A 474 17.73 -6.49 -29.48
CA LYS A 474 17.86 -5.95 -30.84
C LYS A 474 18.82 -4.75 -30.92
N GLU A 475 18.78 -3.84 -29.95
CA GLU A 475 19.72 -2.71 -29.86
C GLU A 475 21.16 -3.19 -29.57
N LEU A 476 21.30 -4.38 -28.96
CA LEU A 476 22.57 -5.06 -28.72
C LEU A 476 22.89 -6.14 -29.78
N ASP A 477 22.14 -6.22 -30.89
CA ASP A 477 22.36 -7.19 -31.97
C ASP A 477 23.25 -6.57 -33.06
N SER A 478 24.51 -6.35 -32.71
CA SER A 478 25.53 -5.87 -33.65
C SER A 478 26.85 -6.60 -33.43
N LEU A 479 27.57 -6.85 -34.51
CA LEU A 479 28.92 -7.42 -34.47
C LEU A 479 30.02 -6.33 -34.43
N GLU A 480 29.63 -5.05 -34.40
CA GLU A 480 30.55 -3.92 -34.32
C GLU A 480 30.55 -3.32 -32.90
N PRO A 481 31.69 -3.33 -32.19
CA PRO A 481 31.75 -2.83 -30.81
C PRO A 481 31.32 -1.38 -30.65
N GLU A 482 31.63 -0.50 -31.61
CA GLU A 482 31.26 0.91 -31.54
C GLU A 482 29.74 1.12 -31.56
N ALA A 483 29.05 0.42 -32.46
CA ALA A 483 27.59 0.42 -32.51
C ALA A 483 26.97 -0.18 -31.23
N LEU A 484 27.59 -1.23 -30.68
CA LEU A 484 27.17 -1.83 -29.42
C LEU A 484 27.35 -0.91 -28.22
N PHE A 485 28.42 -0.12 -28.15
CA PHE A 485 28.61 0.84 -27.06
C PHE A 485 27.52 1.90 -27.06
N ASN A 486 27.12 2.37 -28.24
CA ASN A 486 26.02 3.34 -28.38
C ASN A 486 24.67 2.70 -28.02
N GLY A 487 24.38 1.52 -28.55
CA GLY A 487 23.17 0.76 -28.19
C GLY A 487 23.10 0.46 -26.70
N ALA A 488 24.23 0.13 -26.06
CA ALA A 488 24.31 -0.14 -24.63
C ALA A 488 23.92 1.08 -23.78
N ILE A 489 24.31 2.30 -24.17
CA ILE A 489 23.87 3.53 -23.48
C ILE A 489 22.34 3.65 -23.53
N HIS A 490 21.73 3.47 -24.70
CA HIS A 490 20.28 3.56 -24.85
C HIS A 490 19.53 2.49 -24.04
N VAL A 491 20.03 1.25 -24.05
CA VAL A 491 19.46 0.16 -23.24
C VAL A 491 19.56 0.47 -21.74
N LEU A 492 20.70 1.00 -21.29
CA LEU A 492 20.90 1.39 -19.89
C LEU A 492 19.94 2.51 -19.48
N GLU A 493 19.86 3.60 -20.24
CA GLU A 493 18.99 4.74 -19.95
C GLU A 493 17.51 4.33 -19.90
N ARG A 494 17.07 3.55 -20.89
CA ARG A 494 15.67 3.14 -21.02
C ARG A 494 15.26 2.11 -19.97
N THR A 495 16.16 1.19 -19.62
CA THR A 495 15.85 0.10 -18.68
C THR A 495 15.98 0.56 -17.24
N LEU A 496 17.04 1.32 -16.93
CA LEU A 496 17.33 1.79 -15.58
C LEU A 496 16.66 3.14 -15.26
N LYS A 497 16.01 3.78 -16.23
CA LYS A 497 15.35 5.10 -16.10
C LYS A 497 16.27 6.15 -15.46
N ALA A 498 17.54 6.07 -15.78
CA ALA A 498 18.62 6.91 -15.28
C ALA A 498 19.33 7.58 -16.46
N ARG A 499 20.14 8.61 -16.17
CA ARG A 499 20.92 9.34 -17.17
C ARG A 499 22.40 9.33 -16.77
N GLN A 500 23.23 10.04 -17.54
CA GLN A 500 24.65 10.22 -17.26
C GLN A 500 25.42 8.88 -17.16
N PHE A 501 25.17 8.00 -18.12
CA PHE A 501 25.96 6.80 -18.35
C PHE A 501 27.20 7.12 -19.18
N VAL A 502 28.28 6.42 -18.90
CA VAL A 502 29.51 6.49 -19.67
C VAL A 502 30.13 5.11 -19.80
N ILE A 503 30.72 4.84 -20.96
CA ILE A 503 31.49 3.62 -21.21
C ILE A 503 32.92 4.04 -21.54
N TYR A 504 33.88 3.50 -20.78
CA TYR A 504 35.30 3.69 -21.05
C TYR A 504 35.98 2.39 -21.49
N LEU A 505 36.81 2.46 -22.51
CA LEU A 505 37.74 1.40 -22.89
C LEU A 505 38.99 1.46 -22.00
N VAL A 506 39.37 0.32 -21.45
CA VAL A 506 40.52 0.19 -20.54
C VAL A 506 41.75 -0.22 -21.34
N ASN A 507 42.81 0.59 -21.28
CA ASN A 507 44.08 0.31 -21.93
C ASN A 507 45.06 -0.35 -20.95
N PRO A 508 45.90 -1.31 -21.37
CA PRO A 508 46.97 -1.90 -20.55
C PRO A 508 47.92 -0.88 -19.90
N SER A 509 48.07 0.30 -20.50
CA SER A 509 48.87 1.42 -19.97
C SER A 509 48.28 2.11 -18.72
N GLY A 510 47.10 1.70 -18.26
CA GLY A 510 46.42 2.29 -17.09
C GLY A 510 45.57 3.53 -17.41
N TYR A 511 45.37 3.83 -18.70
CA TYR A 511 44.48 4.89 -19.17
C TYR A 511 43.14 4.33 -19.62
N MET A 512 42.09 5.11 -19.42
CA MET A 512 40.72 4.82 -19.84
C MET A 512 40.30 5.86 -20.88
N ARG A 513 39.71 5.41 -21.98
CA ARG A 513 39.28 6.29 -23.08
C ARG A 513 37.80 6.20 -23.31
N LEU A 514 37.17 7.35 -23.53
CA LEU A 514 35.74 7.43 -23.74
C LEU A 514 35.33 6.65 -24.99
N ALA A 515 34.37 5.74 -24.86
CA ALA A 515 33.81 4.95 -25.95
C ALA A 515 32.42 5.46 -26.33
N ALA A 516 31.56 5.64 -25.32
CA ALA A 516 30.21 6.16 -25.49
C ALA A 516 29.77 6.90 -24.22
N LYS A 517 28.80 7.81 -24.35
CA LYS A 517 28.20 8.56 -23.24
C LYS A 517 26.73 8.85 -23.50
N SER A 518 25.99 9.16 -22.44
CA SER A 518 24.65 9.76 -22.51
C SER A 518 24.64 11.08 -23.29
N ALA A 519 23.56 11.29 -24.04
CA ALA A 519 23.29 12.52 -24.80
C ALA A 519 22.72 13.62 -23.89
N ASP A 520 23.53 14.10 -22.95
CA ASP A 520 23.23 15.22 -22.06
C ASP A 520 24.30 16.31 -22.22
N ASP A 521 23.86 17.53 -22.56
CA ASP A 521 24.72 18.69 -22.83
C ASP A 521 25.47 19.18 -21.57
N ALA A 522 24.86 19.01 -20.39
CA ALA A 522 25.48 19.35 -19.12
C ALA A 522 26.49 18.29 -18.65
N PHE A 523 26.45 17.09 -19.24
CA PHE A 523 27.30 15.95 -18.89
C PHE A 523 28.47 15.79 -19.88
N GLN A 524 29.62 16.33 -19.50
CA GLN A 524 30.87 16.26 -20.27
C GLN A 524 31.93 15.43 -19.53
N PRO A 525 31.86 14.09 -19.61
CA PRO A 525 32.90 13.22 -19.07
C PRO A 525 34.23 13.44 -19.81
N GLY A 526 35.35 13.30 -19.09
CA GLY A 526 36.68 13.47 -19.67
C GLY A 526 36.97 12.45 -20.77
N ALA A 527 37.49 12.90 -21.92
CA ALA A 527 37.79 12.04 -23.07
C ALA A 527 38.85 10.95 -22.77
N SER A 528 39.74 11.22 -21.82
CA SER A 528 40.76 10.28 -21.33
C SER A 528 40.97 10.47 -19.83
N LEU A 529 40.90 9.39 -19.06
CA LEU A 529 41.08 9.38 -17.61
C LEU A 529 42.24 8.46 -17.23
N LYS A 530 43.04 8.85 -16.23
CA LYS A 530 44.06 7.96 -15.64
C LYS A 530 43.41 7.13 -14.54
N MET A 531 43.58 5.81 -14.60
CA MET A 531 43.00 4.91 -13.60
C MET A 531 43.76 5.02 -12.27
N SER A 532 43.06 5.44 -11.21
CA SER A 532 43.57 5.40 -9.84
C SER A 532 43.18 4.07 -9.18
N PRO A 533 44.11 3.30 -8.58
CA PRO A 533 43.80 2.02 -7.94
C PRO A 533 42.75 2.13 -6.83
N ASP A 534 42.74 3.25 -6.10
CA ASP A 534 41.86 3.46 -4.94
C ASP A 534 40.45 3.93 -5.31
N SER A 535 40.26 4.39 -6.55
CA SER A 535 38.94 4.82 -7.05
C SER A 535 37.97 3.65 -7.18
N LEU A 536 36.67 3.91 -7.12
CA LEU A 536 35.62 2.90 -7.38
C LEU A 536 35.83 2.17 -8.70
N ILE A 537 36.27 2.88 -9.74
CA ILE A 537 36.58 2.30 -11.05
C ILE A 537 37.80 1.36 -10.97
N GLY A 538 38.86 1.77 -10.29
CA GLY A 538 40.06 0.94 -10.08
C GLY A 538 39.75 -0.36 -9.33
N ARG A 539 38.90 -0.27 -8.31
CA ARG A 539 38.40 -1.46 -7.57
C ARG A 539 37.58 -2.38 -8.47
N ALA A 540 36.65 -1.84 -9.27
CA ALA A 540 35.86 -2.63 -10.20
C ALA A 540 36.72 -3.33 -11.26
N VAL A 541 37.73 -2.64 -11.81
CA VAL A 541 38.66 -3.20 -12.80
C VAL A 541 39.51 -4.33 -12.20
N SER A 542 40.03 -4.15 -10.99
CA SER A 542 40.91 -5.12 -10.33
C SER A 542 40.17 -6.35 -9.79
N GLN A 543 38.97 -6.16 -9.24
CA GLN A 543 38.16 -7.24 -8.66
C GLN A 543 37.22 -7.91 -9.67
N GLN A 544 37.07 -7.33 -10.86
CA GLN A 544 36.23 -7.85 -11.95
C GLN A 544 34.76 -8.08 -11.53
N LYS A 545 34.26 -7.20 -10.67
CA LYS A 545 32.89 -7.22 -10.16
C LYS A 545 32.27 -5.84 -10.21
N ILE A 546 30.94 -5.79 -10.16
CA ILE A 546 30.19 -4.54 -10.06
C ILE A 546 30.43 -3.95 -8.66
N HIS A 547 30.77 -2.65 -8.62
CA HIS A 547 30.92 -1.90 -7.38
C HIS A 547 29.92 -0.74 -7.33
N TYR A 548 29.51 -0.40 -6.11
CA TYR A 548 28.58 0.69 -5.83
C TYR A 548 29.25 1.70 -4.89
N ASN A 549 29.00 2.99 -5.11
CA ASN A 549 29.47 4.07 -4.25
C ASN A 549 28.65 4.10 -2.96
N THR A 550 29.06 3.30 -1.98
CA THR A 550 28.42 3.29 -0.66
C THR A 550 28.80 4.50 0.21
N SER A 551 29.88 5.18 -0.14
CA SER A 551 30.37 6.38 0.55
C SER A 551 29.72 7.68 0.08
N LEU A 552 28.95 7.65 -1.01
CA LEU A 552 28.27 8.80 -1.63
C LEU A 552 29.22 9.99 -1.91
N GLN A 553 30.47 9.68 -2.27
CA GLN A 553 31.43 10.69 -2.72
C GLN A 553 30.99 11.26 -4.07
N ALA A 554 30.86 12.59 -4.17
CA ALA A 554 30.28 13.26 -5.33
C ALA A 554 31.17 13.19 -6.59
N ASP A 555 32.45 12.94 -6.44
CA ASP A 555 33.43 12.76 -7.51
C ASP A 555 33.50 11.32 -8.05
N GLU A 556 32.84 10.36 -7.39
CA GLU A 556 32.79 8.97 -7.83
C GLU A 556 31.43 8.62 -8.48
N PRO A 557 31.43 7.81 -9.55
CA PRO A 557 30.18 7.30 -10.12
C PRO A 557 29.43 6.46 -9.09
N LEU A 558 28.11 6.45 -9.17
CA LEU A 558 27.26 5.73 -8.23
C LEU A 558 27.41 4.21 -8.32
N PHE A 559 27.62 3.69 -9.53
CA PHE A 559 28.06 2.33 -9.73
C PHE A 559 29.01 2.20 -10.92
N VAL A 560 29.84 1.16 -10.88
CA VAL A 560 30.74 0.78 -11.96
C VAL A 560 30.59 -0.71 -12.23
N SER A 561 30.35 -1.07 -13.48
CA SER A 561 30.32 -2.45 -13.96
C SER A 561 31.45 -2.70 -14.94
N PRO A 562 32.38 -3.64 -14.65
CA PRO A 562 33.43 -4.02 -15.58
C PRO A 562 32.91 -4.97 -16.66
N ILE A 563 33.47 -4.87 -17.86
CA ILE A 563 33.29 -5.81 -18.97
C ILE A 563 34.60 -6.60 -19.09
N VAL A 564 34.52 -7.91 -18.87
CA VAL A 564 35.69 -8.79 -18.74
C VAL A 564 35.73 -9.78 -19.91
N GLN A 565 36.89 -9.89 -20.56
CA GLN A 565 37.17 -10.84 -21.64
C GLN A 565 38.53 -11.49 -21.39
N ASP A 566 38.64 -12.81 -21.53
CA ASP A 566 39.88 -13.58 -21.28
C ASP A 566 40.57 -13.26 -19.94
N GLY A 567 39.77 -12.99 -18.90
CA GLY A 567 40.28 -12.62 -17.57
C GLY A 567 40.88 -11.21 -17.49
N LYS A 568 40.62 -10.33 -18.46
CA LYS A 568 41.03 -8.92 -18.46
C LYS A 568 39.83 -8.00 -18.64
N THR A 569 39.81 -6.88 -17.93
CA THR A 569 38.76 -5.87 -18.08
C THR A 569 39.06 -5.02 -19.32
N VAL A 570 38.20 -5.10 -20.34
CA VAL A 570 38.37 -4.39 -21.62
C VAL A 570 37.61 -3.06 -21.65
N ALA A 571 36.51 -2.97 -20.90
CA ALA A 571 35.73 -1.75 -20.77
C ALA A 571 35.06 -1.66 -19.39
N VAL A 572 34.61 -0.47 -19.02
CA VAL A 572 33.83 -0.21 -17.81
C VAL A 572 32.62 0.66 -18.14
N ILE A 573 31.48 0.30 -17.56
CA ILE A 573 30.24 1.08 -17.58
C ILE A 573 30.16 1.81 -16.24
N ALA A 574 29.95 3.13 -16.26
CA ALA A 574 29.76 3.93 -15.05
C ALA A 574 28.52 4.82 -15.19
N CYS A 575 27.84 5.07 -14.07
CA CYS A 575 26.64 5.91 -14.00
C CYS A 575 26.79 6.94 -12.88
N TYR A 576 26.45 8.20 -13.16
CA TYR A 576 26.59 9.31 -12.22
C TYR A 576 25.25 9.85 -11.70
N ASP A 577 24.13 9.55 -12.36
CA ASP A 577 22.81 10.10 -12.02
C ASP A 577 21.77 9.01 -11.76
N VAL A 578 21.56 8.70 -10.48
CA VAL A 578 20.44 7.89 -9.99
C VAL A 578 19.99 8.43 -8.64
N GLY A 579 18.68 8.63 -8.48
CA GLY A 579 18.10 9.04 -7.19
C GLY A 579 18.27 7.98 -6.11
N PHE A 580 18.55 8.41 -4.88
CA PHE A 580 18.78 7.50 -3.75
C PHE A 580 17.61 6.55 -3.50
N GLU A 581 16.38 7.03 -3.72
CA GLU A 581 15.13 6.28 -3.62
C GLU A 581 15.02 5.10 -4.60
N GLN A 582 15.80 5.10 -5.70
CA GLN A 582 15.81 4.03 -6.69
C GLN A 582 16.77 2.90 -6.33
N LEU A 583 17.72 3.10 -5.40
CA LEU A 583 18.77 2.13 -5.03
C LEU A 583 18.28 0.96 -4.16
N THR A 584 17.25 0.27 -4.64
CA THR A 584 16.69 -0.95 -4.02
C THR A 584 17.46 -2.21 -4.42
N LEU A 585 17.24 -3.32 -3.72
CA LEU A 585 17.81 -4.63 -4.09
C LEU A 585 17.36 -5.05 -5.51
N SER A 586 16.11 -4.77 -5.86
CA SER A 586 15.56 -5.04 -7.19
C SER A 586 16.27 -4.24 -8.28
N TYR A 587 16.57 -2.97 -8.02
CA TYR A 587 17.29 -2.11 -8.95
C TYR A 587 18.72 -2.60 -9.16
N ARG A 588 19.40 -3.03 -8.09
CA ARG A 588 20.74 -3.65 -8.20
C ARG A 588 20.73 -4.93 -9.05
N ASN A 589 19.72 -5.78 -8.87
CA ASN A 589 19.56 -6.98 -9.70
C ASN A 589 19.31 -6.62 -11.17
N LEU A 590 18.52 -5.58 -11.43
CA LEU A 590 18.27 -5.10 -12.79
C LEU A 590 19.55 -4.58 -13.45
N ILE A 591 20.38 -3.84 -12.72
CA ILE A 591 21.72 -3.43 -13.19
C ILE A 591 22.55 -4.65 -13.57
N ASP A 592 22.65 -5.66 -12.68
CA ASP A 592 23.43 -6.88 -12.96
C ASP A 592 22.94 -7.59 -14.23
N VAL A 593 21.63 -7.73 -14.42
CA VAL A 593 21.05 -8.36 -15.62
C VAL A 593 21.40 -7.60 -16.90
N VAL A 594 21.18 -6.28 -16.93
CA VAL A 594 21.46 -5.45 -18.11
C VAL A 594 22.96 -5.40 -18.41
N SER A 595 23.79 -5.24 -17.39
CA SER A 595 25.25 -5.26 -17.53
C SER A 595 25.75 -6.59 -18.08
N ARG A 596 25.18 -7.74 -17.66
CA ARG A 596 25.52 -9.06 -18.21
C ARG A 596 25.12 -9.22 -19.67
N LEU A 597 23.95 -8.71 -20.06
CA LEU A 597 23.50 -8.74 -21.46
C LEU A 597 24.44 -7.93 -22.37
N ILE A 598 24.81 -6.73 -21.93
CA ILE A 598 25.77 -5.87 -22.64
C ILE A 598 27.14 -6.55 -22.71
N THR A 599 27.63 -7.10 -21.59
CA THR A 599 28.91 -7.82 -21.52
C THR A 599 28.95 -8.99 -22.49
N ALA A 600 27.90 -9.82 -22.53
CA ALA A 600 27.81 -10.96 -23.43
C ALA A 600 27.76 -10.56 -24.91
N SER A 601 27.09 -9.45 -25.22
CA SER A 601 26.98 -8.94 -26.60
C SER A 601 28.30 -8.35 -27.07
N LEU A 602 28.96 -7.56 -26.23
CA LEU A 602 30.28 -7.01 -26.52
C LEU A 602 31.35 -8.10 -26.65
N ALA A 603 31.38 -9.09 -25.76
CA ALA A 603 32.33 -10.20 -25.84
C ALA A 603 32.23 -10.92 -27.20
N ARG A 604 31.00 -11.20 -27.64
CA ARG A 604 30.74 -11.83 -28.95
C ARG A 604 31.24 -10.98 -30.12
N ALA A 605 31.02 -9.67 -30.09
CA ALA A 605 31.52 -8.77 -31.14
C ALA A 605 33.05 -8.72 -31.16
N TYR A 606 33.71 -8.71 -30.00
CA TYR A 606 35.17 -8.77 -29.93
C TYR A 606 35.73 -10.09 -30.44
N ASP A 607 35.12 -11.22 -30.09
CA ASP A 607 35.53 -12.53 -30.60
C ASP A 607 35.38 -12.60 -32.13
N TYR A 608 34.25 -12.13 -32.67
CA TYR A 608 34.04 -12.03 -34.11
C TYR A 608 35.10 -11.13 -34.79
N MET A 609 35.38 -9.94 -34.24
CA MET A 609 36.41 -9.06 -34.78
C MET A 609 37.80 -9.70 -34.79
N LYS A 610 38.13 -10.50 -33.78
CA LYS A 610 39.40 -11.22 -33.68
C LYS A 610 39.54 -12.28 -34.76
N GLU A 611 38.44 -12.94 -35.14
CA GLU A 611 38.41 -13.96 -36.19
C GLU A 611 38.56 -13.36 -37.60
N ILE A 612 37.89 -12.24 -37.88
CA ILE A 612 37.95 -11.58 -39.21
C ILE A 612 39.15 -10.63 -39.37
N ASN A 613 40.04 -10.55 -38.37
CA ASN A 613 41.08 -9.53 -38.29
C ASN A 613 42.02 -9.57 -39.50
N THR A 614 42.27 -10.75 -40.08
CA THR A 614 43.13 -10.93 -41.27
C THR A 614 42.43 -10.56 -42.59
N GLU A 615 41.10 -10.50 -42.61
CA GLU A 615 40.29 -10.15 -43.79
C GLU A 615 39.94 -8.66 -43.84
N ARG A 616 40.08 -7.96 -42.70
CA ARG A 616 39.70 -6.55 -42.54
C ARG A 616 40.73 -5.56 -43.09
N TYR A 617 42.00 -5.96 -43.08
CA TYR A 617 43.13 -5.08 -43.38
C TYR A 617 43.81 -5.45 -44.70
N VAL A 618 44.44 -4.45 -45.31
CA VAL A 618 45.26 -4.64 -46.52
C VAL A 618 46.54 -5.38 -46.15
N GLY A 619 46.59 -6.69 -46.41
CA GLY A 619 47.75 -7.54 -46.11
C GLY A 619 48.11 -7.58 -44.61
N GLU A 620 49.39 -7.44 -44.29
CA GLU A 620 49.88 -7.36 -42.89
C GLU A 620 50.01 -5.91 -42.38
N THR A 621 49.09 -5.02 -42.78
CA THR A 621 49.05 -3.62 -42.33
C THR A 621 47.85 -3.37 -41.42
N ASN A 622 47.74 -2.18 -40.85
CA ASN A 622 46.56 -1.74 -40.09
C ASN A 622 45.59 -0.89 -40.93
N ALA A 623 45.78 -0.84 -42.26
CA ALA A 623 44.96 -0.06 -43.17
C ALA A 623 43.69 -0.84 -43.53
N LEU A 624 42.52 -0.26 -43.27
CA LEU A 624 41.23 -0.91 -43.50
C LEU A 624 40.91 -0.99 -45.00
N MET A 625 40.34 -2.12 -45.42
CA MET A 625 39.76 -2.27 -46.75
C MET A 625 38.55 -1.33 -46.94
N PRO A 626 38.23 -0.91 -48.18
CA PRO A 626 37.18 0.09 -48.46
C PRO A 626 35.85 -0.13 -47.75
N TYR A 627 35.33 -1.35 -47.82
CA TYR A 627 34.06 -1.73 -47.18
C TYR A 627 34.07 -1.49 -45.66
N TYR A 628 35.14 -1.88 -44.97
CA TYR A 628 35.22 -1.74 -43.51
C TYR A 628 35.53 -0.30 -43.08
N PHE A 629 36.30 0.43 -43.89
CA PHE A 629 36.56 1.84 -43.64
C PHE A 629 35.28 2.67 -43.71
N GLN A 630 34.47 2.45 -44.75
CA GLN A 630 33.20 3.15 -44.93
C GLN A 630 32.22 2.87 -43.77
N ARG A 631 32.13 1.62 -43.31
CA ARG A 631 31.30 1.26 -42.15
C ARG A 631 31.72 1.97 -40.86
N ILE A 632 33.02 2.08 -40.59
CA ILE A 632 33.50 2.82 -39.41
C ILE A 632 33.16 4.30 -39.54
N LEU A 633 33.37 4.88 -40.73
CA LEU A 633 33.02 6.29 -40.97
C LEU A 633 31.53 6.55 -40.71
N ASP A 634 30.64 5.69 -41.20
CA ASP A 634 29.20 5.83 -40.97
C ASP A 634 28.84 5.70 -39.48
N ASN A 635 29.50 4.81 -38.75
CA ASN A 635 29.34 4.69 -37.29
C ASN A 635 29.83 5.95 -36.55
N LYS A 636 30.94 6.57 -36.97
CA LYS A 636 31.43 7.83 -36.38
C LYS A 636 30.48 8.99 -36.64
N ARG A 637 29.95 9.08 -37.86
CA ARG A 637 28.89 10.05 -38.20
C ARG A 637 27.67 9.88 -37.31
N LYS A 638 27.20 8.65 -37.15
CA LYS A 638 26.07 8.33 -36.29
C LYS A 638 26.33 8.71 -34.83
N ALA A 639 27.50 8.36 -34.29
CA ALA A 639 27.89 8.70 -32.91
C ALA A 639 28.01 10.23 -32.68
N PHE A 640 28.46 10.98 -33.69
CA PHE A 640 28.50 12.43 -33.63
C PHE A 640 27.09 13.05 -33.60
N LEU A 641 26.18 12.54 -34.42
CA LEU A 641 24.80 13.03 -34.48
C LEU A 641 23.99 12.68 -33.23
N GLU A 642 24.05 11.42 -32.79
CA GLU A 642 23.22 10.90 -31.69
C GLU A 642 23.80 11.20 -30.30
N LEU A 643 25.13 11.11 -30.14
CA LEU A 643 25.80 11.16 -28.82
C LEU A 643 26.77 12.34 -28.67
N ARG A 644 26.89 13.18 -29.71
CA ARG A 644 27.79 14.36 -29.74
C ARG A 644 29.27 14.01 -29.50
N ILE A 645 29.69 12.83 -29.96
CA ILE A 645 31.09 12.39 -29.85
C ILE A 645 31.87 12.93 -31.06
N PRO A 646 32.89 13.80 -30.88
CA PRO A 646 33.59 14.44 -31.99
C PRO A 646 34.55 13.47 -32.69
N TYR A 647 34.66 13.60 -34.02
CA TYR A 647 35.69 12.95 -34.82
C TYR A 647 36.20 13.91 -35.90
N VAL A 648 37.40 13.65 -36.42
CA VAL A 648 37.98 14.41 -37.54
C VAL A 648 38.44 13.44 -38.62
N LYS A 649 38.11 13.75 -39.88
CA LYS A 649 38.55 13.03 -41.07
C LYS A 649 39.69 13.79 -41.75
N LEU A 650 40.81 13.12 -41.99
CA LEU A 650 41.96 13.65 -42.71
C LEU A 650 42.17 12.84 -43.99
N GLN A 651 42.43 13.50 -45.11
CA GLN A 651 42.87 12.86 -46.34
C GLN A 651 44.39 12.86 -46.42
N VAL A 652 44.98 11.71 -46.74
CA VAL A 652 46.43 11.58 -46.92
C VAL A 652 46.77 11.82 -48.40
N LEU A 653 47.53 12.89 -48.66
CA LEU A 653 48.00 13.24 -50.00
C LEU A 653 49.32 12.50 -50.27
N SER A 654 49.24 11.34 -50.91
CA SER A 654 50.40 10.57 -51.33
C SER A 654 50.13 9.87 -52.65
N GLU A 655 51.14 9.79 -53.52
CA GLU A 655 51.05 9.14 -54.83
C GLU A 655 51.37 7.63 -54.78
N ASP A 656 51.93 7.12 -53.67
CA ASP A 656 52.29 5.70 -53.51
C ASP A 656 51.94 5.18 -52.09
N TYR A 657 51.00 4.24 -52.02
CA TYR A 657 50.53 3.61 -50.78
C TYR A 657 51.19 2.25 -50.53
N SER A 658 52.53 2.20 -50.57
CA SER A 658 53.30 0.99 -50.26
C SER A 658 53.04 0.48 -48.82
N ALA A 659 53.21 -0.83 -48.61
CA ALA A 659 52.95 -1.47 -47.31
C ALA A 659 53.77 -0.87 -46.14
N ASP A 660 54.96 -0.35 -46.42
CA ASP A 660 55.82 0.30 -45.41
C ASP A 660 55.26 1.66 -44.97
N VAL A 661 54.69 2.43 -45.89
CA VAL A 661 54.01 3.70 -45.58
C VAL A 661 52.77 3.46 -44.74
N LEU A 662 51.98 2.41 -45.07
CA LEU A 662 50.79 2.05 -44.28
C LEU A 662 51.15 1.59 -42.86
N ARG A 663 52.25 0.83 -42.69
CA ARG A 663 52.78 0.47 -41.36
C ARG A 663 53.26 1.68 -40.57
N LEU A 664 53.94 2.63 -41.24
CA LEU A 664 54.39 3.86 -40.63
C LEU A 664 53.21 4.71 -40.12
N ILE A 665 52.17 4.91 -40.94
CA ILE A 665 50.94 5.62 -40.54
C ILE A 665 50.31 4.93 -39.33
N GLY A 666 50.12 3.61 -39.38
CA GLY A 666 49.54 2.86 -38.26
C GLY A 666 50.31 3.00 -36.94
N SER A 667 51.63 3.17 -36.98
CA SER A 667 52.46 3.37 -35.78
C SER A 667 52.33 4.76 -35.14
N LEU A 668 51.92 5.77 -35.92
CA LEU A 668 51.77 7.15 -35.48
C LEU A 668 50.37 7.45 -34.90
N LEU A 669 49.41 6.58 -35.22
CA LEU A 669 48.02 6.69 -34.79
C LEU A 669 47.77 6.03 -33.43
N ARG A 670 46.76 6.52 -32.71
CA ARG A 670 46.35 5.92 -31.44
C ARG A 670 45.52 4.68 -31.72
N THR A 671 45.44 3.76 -30.75
CA THR A 671 44.67 2.50 -30.85
C THR A 671 43.19 2.66 -31.25
N ASN A 672 42.57 3.83 -31.00
CA ASN A 672 41.17 4.10 -31.33
C ASN A 672 41.02 4.97 -32.59
N ASP A 673 42.11 5.37 -33.23
CA ASP A 673 42.11 6.07 -34.50
C ASP A 673 42.17 5.01 -35.61
N TYR A 674 41.49 5.26 -36.72
CA TYR A 674 41.41 4.32 -37.84
C TYR A 674 41.97 4.96 -39.10
N PHE A 675 42.46 4.16 -40.03
CA PHE A 675 42.81 4.63 -41.36
C PHE A 675 42.54 3.55 -42.38
N GLY A 676 42.23 3.95 -43.60
CA GLY A 676 41.82 3.02 -44.65
C GLY A 676 41.43 3.74 -45.93
N PHE A 677 41.12 2.93 -46.93
CA PHE A 677 40.78 3.40 -48.27
C PHE A 677 39.28 3.68 -48.39
N ASP A 678 38.88 4.62 -49.23
CA ASP A 678 37.49 4.71 -49.71
C ASP A 678 37.28 3.81 -50.94
N GLU A 679 36.07 3.82 -51.52
CA GLU A 679 35.75 3.05 -52.74
C GLU A 679 36.52 3.55 -53.97
N GLU A 680 37.02 4.79 -53.95
CA GLU A 680 37.78 5.42 -55.03
C GLU A 680 39.30 5.19 -54.91
N GLY A 681 39.76 4.58 -53.81
CA GLY A 681 41.17 4.25 -53.55
C GLY A 681 41.98 5.34 -52.85
N HIS A 682 41.35 6.39 -52.33
CA HIS A 682 41.99 7.43 -51.55
C HIS A 682 42.17 6.99 -50.09
N LEU A 683 43.33 7.30 -49.50
CA LEU A 683 43.62 6.98 -48.10
C LEU A 683 43.15 8.08 -47.14
N PHE A 684 42.37 7.70 -46.14
CA PHE A 684 41.88 8.60 -45.10
C PHE A 684 42.26 8.12 -43.69
N ILE A 685 42.37 9.07 -42.77
CA ILE A 685 42.57 8.86 -41.34
C ILE A 685 41.36 9.43 -40.58
N LEU A 686 40.83 8.65 -39.65
CA LEU A 686 39.75 9.02 -38.74
C LEU A 686 40.30 9.15 -37.33
N LEU A 687 40.34 10.38 -36.83
CA LEU A 687 40.72 10.68 -35.45
C LEU A 687 39.50 10.64 -34.55
N SER A 688 39.49 9.71 -33.60
CA SER A 688 38.37 9.52 -32.66
C SER A 688 38.50 10.45 -31.46
N ASN A 689 37.39 11.05 -31.02
CA ASN A 689 37.29 11.93 -29.85
C ASN A 689 38.22 13.15 -29.95
N VAL A 690 38.34 13.74 -31.13
CA VAL A 690 39.21 14.88 -31.41
C VAL A 690 38.40 15.97 -32.08
N HIS A 691 38.58 17.22 -31.65
CA HIS A 691 38.03 18.37 -32.34
C HIS A 691 39.01 18.86 -33.42
N LEU A 692 38.49 19.57 -34.42
CA LEU A 692 39.31 20.08 -35.54
C LEU A 692 40.56 20.84 -35.07
N LYS A 693 40.44 21.65 -34.01
CA LYS A 693 41.56 22.41 -33.43
C LYS A 693 42.69 21.52 -32.89
N ASP A 694 42.33 20.37 -32.31
CA ASP A 694 43.28 19.44 -31.70
C ASP A 694 43.91 18.49 -32.73
N SER A 695 43.31 18.37 -33.92
CA SER A 695 43.83 17.54 -35.01
C SER A 695 45.17 18.04 -35.56
N GLN A 696 45.49 19.32 -35.37
CA GLN A 696 46.70 19.96 -35.86
C GLN A 696 47.98 19.31 -35.30
N PHE A 697 47.96 18.90 -34.04
CA PHE A 697 49.07 18.17 -33.41
C PHE A 697 49.35 16.81 -34.08
N VAL A 698 48.32 16.16 -34.64
CA VAL A 698 48.47 14.89 -35.35
C VAL A 698 48.97 15.13 -36.77
N ILE A 699 48.47 16.18 -37.43
CA ILE A 699 48.93 16.59 -38.76
C ILE A 699 50.42 16.95 -38.73
N GLU A 700 50.88 17.76 -37.76
CA GLU A 700 52.29 18.11 -37.60
C GLU A 700 53.18 16.88 -37.36
N ARG A 701 52.68 15.89 -36.62
CA ARG A 701 53.41 14.63 -36.35
C ARG A 701 53.55 13.76 -37.60
N LEU A 702 52.52 13.74 -38.45
CA LEU A 702 52.55 13.03 -39.73
C LEU A 702 53.50 13.74 -40.71
N ASP A 703 53.46 15.07 -40.74
CA ASP A 703 54.30 15.89 -41.63
C ASP A 703 55.80 15.76 -41.30
N GLN A 704 56.16 15.72 -40.01
CA GLN A 704 57.53 15.43 -39.54
C GLN A 704 58.07 14.06 -40.01
N LYS A 705 57.19 13.16 -40.44
CA LYS A 705 57.53 11.83 -40.99
C LYS A 705 57.32 11.75 -42.50
N GLY A 706 57.10 12.89 -43.16
CA GLY A 706 56.96 13.00 -44.62
C GLY A 706 55.57 12.61 -45.14
N ILE A 707 54.55 12.59 -44.28
CA ILE A 707 53.17 12.24 -44.65
C ILE A 707 52.30 13.49 -44.57
N THR A 708 51.92 14.04 -45.72
CA THR A 708 51.03 15.20 -45.78
C THR A 708 49.57 14.77 -45.64
N ALA A 709 48.87 15.29 -44.63
CA ALA A 709 47.46 15.02 -44.39
C ALA A 709 46.68 16.34 -44.21
N VAL A 710 45.50 16.44 -44.82
CA VAL A 710 44.65 17.64 -44.80
C VAL A 710 43.29 17.31 -44.21
N PRO A 711 42.72 18.13 -43.32
CA PRO A 711 41.36 17.92 -42.86
C PRO A 711 40.36 18.07 -44.00
N VAL A 712 39.41 17.14 -44.07
CA VAL A 712 38.28 17.19 -45.00
C VAL A 712 37.06 17.62 -44.22
N GLU A 713 36.49 18.78 -44.58
CA GLU A 713 35.19 19.19 -44.06
C GLU A 713 34.11 18.28 -44.66
N GLU A 714 33.42 17.52 -43.81
CA GLU A 714 32.21 16.82 -44.23
C GLU A 714 31.02 17.75 -44.09
N GLU A 715 30.26 17.97 -45.17
CA GLU A 715 28.95 18.61 -45.10
C GLU A 715 28.02 17.73 -44.27
N VAL A 716 27.81 18.09 -43.01
CA VAL A 716 26.81 17.44 -42.16
C VAL A 716 25.44 17.93 -42.63
N PRO A 717 24.53 17.06 -43.13
CA PRO A 717 23.19 17.50 -43.48
C PRO A 717 22.52 18.06 -42.23
N TYR A 718 22.09 19.33 -42.30
CA TYR A 718 21.29 19.97 -41.27
C TYR A 718 20.03 19.11 -41.02
N VAL A 719 19.93 18.52 -39.83
CA VAL A 719 18.68 17.93 -39.36
C VAL A 719 17.79 19.09 -38.92
N SER A 720 16.74 19.34 -39.69
CA SER A 720 15.64 20.27 -39.39
C SER A 720 14.81 19.84 -38.18
#